data_AF-A0A800KIN0-F1
#
_entry.id   AF-A0A800KIN0-F1
#
_cell.length_a   1.000
_cell.length_b   1.000
_cell.length_c   1.000
_cell.angle_alpha   90.00
_cell.angle_beta   90.00
_cell.angle_gamma   90.00
#
_symmetry.space_group_name_H-M   'P 1'
#
loop_
_entity.id
_entity.type
_entity.pdbx_description
1 polymer ?
#
loop_
_entity_poly.entity_id
_entity_poly.type
_entity_poly.pdbx_seq_one_letter_code
_entity_poly.pdbx_strand_id
1 'polypeptide(L)'
;LNNCVEFLYAWFGLNKIGAVEVPINVALKGEGLIYQIVQSDSVALVADTVFLDRLGPVSAELSSVKHVVFRNSTDENSLVDWKGVASMWVEELMDQANTAPDVEVLFSDMASILYTSGTTGRSKGVEMSHHYWYDIWSSSVKYSRYTEDDVLYTGLPFFHGNAQGITIGPAILADAKAVIVERFSASSLLDDCRKWECTEANYIGGIIPILMKQDPDESDGDNPLRLMVGAAAPVDIWDDFETRFKTKLLEVYGMTECYCCLVVPYDKSRPGSCGKPITGWRVMLVDDNDNEVAPGEIGEFIAQPETMFVGTTGYYNQIEPTLEFFKNFWMHTGDLGRRDEDGYFYITDRLKDMIIYKGYIVAEWGNPLKVDNTFSVSKSFLSTTVGLAYDRGMISNVNDLVRPYVAPIVLDHGDGEPTDLNGRGAKLLFESEHNRKITWDHLLRQTSDWEGTLWGKPEWADRPSGESMNWKDRSRFEPGTVYEYNDTRVNLLALATTSVWRRPLPEVLRENIMDPIGASPTWRWHGYDNSWITLDGRSVQAVSGGGHWGGGMLLSAFDQARFGLLTMHKGTWDGEILISERWIELSSTPGEANQGYGFMNFSLNTDHGRYSDAPEYTWTHTGAGSNLIYVDPANELVVVARWIRGGAFTDVVHNVLDALENPIRN
;
A
#
# COMPACT_ATOMS: atom_id res chain seq x y z
N LEU A 1 13.84 23.98 -2.26
CA LEU A 1 13.01 25.12 -2.72
C LEU A 1 11.61 24.61 -3.01
N ASN A 2 10.58 25.45 -2.86
CA ASN A 2 9.29 25.21 -3.54
C ASN A 2 9.46 25.31 -5.08
N ASN A 3 8.41 25.02 -5.84
CA ASN A 3 8.43 25.22 -7.30
C ASN A 3 8.65 26.70 -7.63
N CYS A 4 9.75 27.00 -8.32
CA CYS A 4 10.11 28.34 -8.72
C CYS A 4 11.18 28.37 -9.81
N VAL A 5 11.44 29.55 -10.37
CA VAL A 5 12.47 29.73 -11.40
C VAL A 5 13.88 29.57 -10.85
N GLU A 6 14.12 29.93 -9.58
CA GLU A 6 15.44 29.76 -8.95
C GLU A 6 15.84 28.29 -8.82
N PHE A 7 14.86 27.39 -8.66
CA PHE A 7 15.11 25.95 -8.72
C PHE A 7 15.71 25.56 -10.08
N LEU A 8 15.15 26.07 -11.18
CA LEU A 8 15.65 25.79 -12.52
C LEU A 8 17.05 26.38 -12.73
N TYR A 9 17.31 27.58 -12.21
CA TYR A 9 18.64 28.19 -12.27
C TYR A 9 19.68 27.35 -11.52
N ALA A 10 19.33 26.85 -10.33
CA ALA A 10 20.19 25.95 -9.58
C ALA A 10 20.43 24.63 -10.35
N TRP A 11 19.36 23.96 -10.80
CA TRP A 11 19.47 22.69 -11.54
C TRP A 11 20.35 22.80 -12.79
N PHE A 12 20.06 23.74 -13.68
CA PHE A 12 20.84 23.91 -14.91
C PHE A 12 22.23 24.51 -14.65
N GLY A 13 22.37 25.34 -13.62
CA GLY A 13 23.67 25.87 -13.18
C GLY A 13 24.61 24.77 -12.70
N LEU A 14 24.12 23.86 -11.86
CA LEU A 14 24.84 22.68 -11.38
C LEU A 14 25.26 21.78 -12.56
N ASN A 15 24.30 21.46 -13.43
CA ASN A 15 24.55 20.64 -14.62
C ASN A 15 25.62 21.23 -15.55
N LYS A 16 25.68 22.57 -15.70
CA LYS A 16 26.69 23.24 -16.55
C LYS A 16 28.12 23.14 -16.01
N ILE A 17 28.30 22.89 -14.72
CA ILE A 17 29.62 22.74 -14.09
C ILE A 17 29.94 21.27 -13.74
N GLY A 18 29.09 20.32 -14.16
CA GLY A 18 29.22 18.90 -13.81
C GLY A 18 28.94 18.59 -12.34
N ALA A 19 28.23 19.48 -11.63
CA ALA A 19 27.75 19.22 -10.29
C ALA A 19 26.39 18.52 -10.33
N VAL A 20 26.13 17.71 -9.31
CA VAL A 20 24.95 16.85 -9.24
C VAL A 20 23.84 17.56 -8.46
N GLU A 21 22.66 17.65 -9.06
CA GLU A 21 21.45 18.11 -8.39
C GLU A 21 20.87 17.03 -7.48
N VAL A 22 20.52 17.38 -6.25
CA VAL A 22 19.80 16.49 -5.32
C VAL A 22 18.56 17.20 -4.83
N PRO A 23 17.42 17.09 -5.53
CA PRO A 23 16.25 17.82 -5.12
C PRO A 23 15.51 17.08 -4.00
N ILE A 24 15.33 17.77 -2.88
CA ILE A 24 14.86 17.18 -1.63
C ILE A 24 13.38 17.49 -1.42
N ASN A 25 12.63 16.48 -0.99
CA ASN A 25 11.22 16.66 -0.64
C ASN A 25 11.08 17.68 0.51
N VAL A 26 10.43 18.80 0.20
CA VAL A 26 10.28 19.91 1.14
C VAL A 26 9.56 19.51 2.42
N ALA A 27 8.77 18.44 2.43
CA ALA A 27 8.06 17.93 3.61
C ALA A 27 8.97 17.21 4.63
N LEU A 28 10.19 16.83 4.27
CA LEU A 28 11.09 16.09 5.15
C LEU A 28 11.56 16.93 6.35
N LYS A 29 11.74 16.26 7.48
CA LYS A 29 12.24 16.82 8.75
C LYS A 29 13.10 15.78 9.47
N GLY A 30 13.96 16.22 10.39
CA GLY A 30 14.75 15.35 11.27
C GLY A 30 15.58 14.33 10.49
N GLU A 31 15.63 13.09 10.97
CA GLU A 31 16.40 11.97 10.40
C GLU A 31 16.19 11.77 8.89
N GLY A 32 14.97 11.91 8.38
CA GLY A 32 14.72 11.74 6.95
C GLY A 32 15.39 12.81 6.08
N LEU A 33 15.44 14.05 6.59
CA LEU A 33 16.10 15.17 5.94
C LEU A 33 17.63 15.03 6.02
N ILE A 34 18.14 14.70 7.21
CA ILE A 34 19.58 14.44 7.44
C ILE A 34 20.07 13.34 6.50
N TYR A 35 19.33 12.23 6.46
CA TYR A 35 19.68 11.08 5.65
C TYR A 35 19.88 11.45 4.17
N GLN A 36 18.94 12.16 3.53
CA GLN A 36 19.09 12.50 2.11
C GLN A 36 20.25 13.47 1.86
N ILE A 37 20.48 14.45 2.73
CA ILE A 37 21.57 15.42 2.56
C ILE A 37 22.94 14.73 2.76
N VAL A 38 23.06 13.89 3.80
CA VAL A 38 24.32 13.23 4.14
C VAL A 38 24.61 12.07 3.18
N GLN A 39 23.61 11.25 2.84
CA GLN A 39 23.80 10.06 1.99
C GLN A 39 24.14 10.42 0.54
N SER A 40 23.73 11.61 0.08
CA SER A 40 24.08 12.14 -1.25
C SER A 40 25.42 12.88 -1.28
N ASP A 41 26.16 12.92 -0.17
CA ASP A 41 27.40 13.68 -0.02
C ASP A 41 27.25 15.17 -0.38
N SER A 42 26.05 15.75 -0.13
CA SER A 42 25.75 17.13 -0.49
C SER A 42 26.66 18.12 0.25
N VAL A 43 27.34 18.98 -0.51
CA VAL A 43 28.28 20.01 0.03
C VAL A 43 27.70 21.43 0.02
N ALA A 44 26.60 21.65 -0.69
CA ALA A 44 25.90 22.92 -0.76
C ALA A 44 24.39 22.70 -0.70
N LEU A 45 23.65 23.65 -0.13
CA LEU A 45 22.19 23.65 -0.11
C LEU A 45 21.65 24.93 -0.75
N VAL A 46 20.56 24.80 -1.51
CA VAL A 46 19.75 25.95 -1.96
C VAL A 46 18.35 25.80 -1.37
N ALA A 47 17.96 26.74 -0.51
CA ALA A 47 16.78 26.60 0.33
C ALA A 47 15.96 27.88 0.43
N ASP A 48 14.67 27.72 0.68
CA ASP A 48 13.78 28.82 1.04
C ASP A 48 13.86 29.11 2.54
N THR A 49 13.78 30.38 2.92
CA THR A 49 13.72 30.78 4.35
C THR A 49 12.52 30.16 5.08
N VAL A 50 11.43 29.85 4.37
CA VAL A 50 10.26 29.14 4.94
C VAL A 50 10.59 27.74 5.50
N PHE A 51 11.75 27.16 5.16
CA PHE A 51 12.19 25.85 5.67
C PHE A 51 13.22 25.92 6.79
N LEU A 52 13.50 27.11 7.33
CA LEU A 52 14.46 27.27 8.44
C LEU A 52 14.01 26.56 9.71
N ASP A 53 12.70 26.41 9.94
CA ASP A 53 12.15 25.61 11.04
C ASP A 53 12.55 24.13 10.97
N ARG A 54 12.88 23.63 9.77
CA ARG A 54 13.27 22.24 9.51
C ARG A 54 14.77 22.08 9.42
N LEU A 55 15.44 23.05 8.79
CA LEU A 55 16.88 23.04 8.59
C LEU A 55 17.67 23.42 9.84
N GLY A 56 17.20 24.40 10.61
CA GLY A 56 17.85 24.87 11.82
C GLY A 56 18.11 23.74 12.83
N PRO A 57 17.10 22.93 13.21
CA PRO A 57 17.26 21.84 14.18
C PRO A 57 18.29 20.78 13.78
N VAL A 58 18.50 20.54 12.48
CA VAL A 58 19.40 19.48 11.98
C VAL A 58 20.75 20.01 11.50
N SER A 59 20.93 21.34 11.46
CA SER A 59 22.12 21.99 10.87
C SER A 59 23.46 21.47 11.39
N ALA A 60 23.53 21.07 12.67
CA ALA A 60 24.74 20.52 13.28
C ALA A 60 25.12 19.12 12.76
N GLU A 61 24.15 18.36 12.23
CA GLU A 61 24.34 17.01 11.69
C GLU A 61 24.72 17.02 10.20
N LEU A 62 24.47 18.13 9.50
CA LEU A 62 24.77 18.33 8.07
C LEU A 62 26.25 18.61 7.80
N SER A 63 27.14 17.76 8.32
CA SER A 63 28.58 18.01 8.40
C SER A 63 29.31 18.18 7.06
N SER A 64 28.77 17.61 5.97
CA SER A 64 29.28 17.75 4.60
C SER A 64 28.99 19.14 3.99
N VAL A 65 27.91 19.80 4.42
CA VAL A 65 27.46 21.08 3.88
C VAL A 65 28.42 22.20 4.30
N LYS A 66 28.97 22.92 3.31
CA LYS A 66 29.87 24.06 3.48
C LYS A 66 29.27 25.38 3.00
N HIS A 67 28.26 25.30 2.13
CA HIS A 67 27.63 26.47 1.53
C HIS A 67 26.11 26.37 1.61
N VAL A 68 25.42 27.47 1.90
CA VAL A 68 23.96 27.54 1.84
C VAL A 68 23.54 28.83 1.13
N VAL A 69 22.71 28.69 0.11
CA VAL A 69 22.12 29.81 -0.61
C VAL A 69 20.65 29.89 -0.22
N PHE A 70 20.23 31.02 0.34
CA PHE A 70 18.85 31.24 0.75
C PHE A 70 18.09 32.11 -0.26
N ARG A 71 16.87 31.69 -0.59
CA ARG A 71 15.87 32.53 -1.24
C ARG A 71 14.90 33.07 -0.18
N ASN A 72 14.69 34.39 -0.17
CA ASN A 72 13.81 35.01 0.81
C ASN A 72 12.34 34.77 0.47
N SER A 73 11.62 34.05 1.33
CA SER A 73 10.20 33.74 1.17
C SER A 73 9.35 34.04 2.42
N THR A 74 9.93 34.64 3.47
CA THR A 74 9.27 34.86 4.76
C THR A 74 9.54 36.24 5.38
N ASP A 75 9.93 37.24 4.58
CA ASP A 75 10.34 38.58 5.05
C ASP A 75 11.47 38.55 6.10
N GLU A 76 12.33 37.53 6.05
CA GLU A 76 13.51 37.47 6.89
C GLU A 76 14.61 38.37 6.32
N ASN A 77 15.25 39.17 7.18
CA ASN A 77 16.24 40.18 6.77
C ASN A 77 17.68 39.81 7.14
N SER A 78 17.92 38.63 7.73
CA SER A 78 19.25 38.21 8.16
C SER A 78 19.49 36.75 7.83
N LEU A 79 20.63 36.47 7.20
CA LEU A 79 21.10 35.10 6.96
C LEU A 79 21.33 34.38 8.28
N VAL A 80 21.00 33.10 8.31
CA VAL A 80 21.28 32.26 9.48
C VAL A 80 22.77 31.94 9.54
N ASP A 81 23.35 32.09 10.73
CA ASP A 81 24.75 31.77 11.01
C ASP A 81 24.86 30.31 11.47
N TRP A 82 25.22 29.42 10.54
CA TRP A 82 25.55 28.03 10.85
C TRP A 82 27.05 27.88 10.97
N LYS A 83 27.49 27.28 12.08
CA LYS A 83 28.92 27.15 12.39
C LYS A 83 29.68 26.45 11.27
N GLY A 84 30.61 27.17 10.63
CA GLY A 84 31.49 26.62 9.59
C GLY A 84 30.83 26.49 8.21
N VAL A 85 29.68 27.13 8.02
CA VAL A 85 28.93 27.15 6.76
C VAL A 85 28.85 28.59 6.25
N ALA A 86 29.24 28.82 5.00
CA ALA A 86 29.08 30.12 4.37
C ALA A 86 27.66 30.24 3.81
N SER A 87 26.91 31.26 4.23
CA SER A 87 25.58 31.55 3.72
C SER A 87 25.55 32.82 2.85
N MET A 88 24.70 32.83 1.83
CA MET A 88 24.45 34.01 0.99
C MET A 88 23.02 34.03 0.44
N TRP A 89 22.58 35.19 -0.04
CA TRP A 89 21.27 35.31 -0.69
C TRP A 89 21.34 34.88 -2.17
N VAL A 90 20.22 34.39 -2.72
CA VAL A 90 20.13 34.08 -4.17
C VAL A 90 20.45 35.32 -5.01
N GLU A 91 20.00 36.50 -4.61
CA GLU A 91 20.25 37.75 -5.33
C GLU A 91 21.77 38.05 -5.43
N GLU A 92 22.51 37.81 -4.34
CA GLU A 92 23.97 37.97 -4.32
C GLU A 92 24.69 36.95 -5.22
N LEU A 93 24.13 35.75 -5.36
CA LEU A 93 24.61 34.73 -6.30
C LEU A 93 24.32 35.14 -7.75
N MET A 94 23.15 35.71 -8.02
CA MET A 94 22.74 36.14 -9.36
C MET A 94 23.51 37.38 -9.85
N ASP A 95 24.04 38.19 -8.93
CA ASP A 95 24.92 39.33 -9.25
C ASP A 95 26.37 38.92 -9.61
N GLN A 96 26.71 37.64 -9.50
CA GLN A 96 28.04 37.14 -9.90
C GLN A 96 28.21 37.12 -11.43
N ALA A 97 29.45 36.89 -11.88
CA ALA A 97 29.76 36.86 -13.31
C ALA A 97 28.95 35.78 -14.05
N ASN A 98 28.36 36.15 -15.18
CA ASN A 98 27.54 35.27 -16.03
C ASN A 98 28.34 34.56 -17.13
N THR A 99 29.66 34.49 -16.99
CA THR A 99 30.54 33.81 -17.94
C THR A 99 30.31 32.31 -17.91
N ALA A 100 30.24 31.68 -19.08
CA ALA A 100 30.14 30.23 -19.16
C ALA A 100 31.35 29.57 -18.45
N PRO A 101 31.13 28.53 -17.63
CA PRO A 101 32.22 27.82 -16.97
C PRO A 101 33.09 27.11 -18.01
N ASP A 102 34.41 27.17 -17.83
CA ASP A 102 35.38 26.44 -18.65
C ASP A 102 35.58 25.03 -18.05
N VAL A 103 34.52 24.23 -18.11
CA VAL A 103 34.46 22.85 -17.60
C VAL A 103 33.90 21.96 -18.69
N GLU A 104 34.57 20.83 -18.94
CA GLU A 104 34.06 19.78 -19.81
C GLU A 104 33.11 18.88 -19.02
N VAL A 105 31.85 18.83 -19.42
CA VAL A 105 30.82 17.96 -18.84
C VAL A 105 30.37 16.98 -19.92
N LEU A 106 30.47 15.68 -19.63
CA LEU A 106 30.10 14.63 -20.57
C LEU A 106 28.63 14.25 -20.41
N PHE A 107 28.00 13.80 -21.50
CA PHE A 107 26.61 13.33 -21.45
C PHE A 107 26.41 12.11 -20.52
N SER A 108 27.48 11.37 -20.25
CA SER A 108 27.51 10.21 -19.36
C SER A 108 27.62 10.58 -17.88
N ASP A 109 27.98 11.83 -17.57
CA ASP A 109 28.16 12.26 -16.19
C ASP A 109 26.81 12.31 -15.47
N MET A 110 26.85 12.09 -14.16
CA MET A 110 25.68 12.16 -13.30
C MET A 110 25.20 13.61 -13.20
N ALA A 111 23.94 13.84 -13.55
CA ALA A 111 23.29 15.15 -13.53
C ALA A 111 22.47 15.34 -12.24
N SER A 112 21.75 14.29 -11.81
CA SER A 112 20.91 14.35 -10.62
C SER A 112 20.95 13.04 -9.82
N ILE A 113 20.67 13.15 -8.51
CA ILE A 113 20.26 12.02 -7.66
C ILE A 113 18.82 12.26 -7.23
N LEU A 114 17.89 11.42 -7.69
CA LEU A 114 16.49 11.51 -7.31
C LEU A 114 16.13 10.46 -6.25
N TYR A 115 15.76 10.94 -5.06
CA TYR A 115 15.36 10.06 -3.98
C TYR A 115 13.95 9.50 -4.17
N THR A 116 13.81 8.18 -4.17
CA THR A 116 12.50 7.52 -4.23
C THR A 116 11.75 7.67 -2.91
N SER A 117 10.42 7.56 -2.92
CA SER A 117 9.61 7.66 -1.69
C SER A 117 9.86 6.54 -0.67
N GLY A 118 10.72 5.56 -0.99
CA GLY A 118 11.15 4.49 -0.07
C GLY A 118 9.96 3.62 0.37
N THR A 119 9.45 2.76 -0.52
CA THR A 119 8.35 1.85 -0.18
C THR A 119 8.80 0.61 0.61
N THR A 120 10.11 0.31 0.63
CA THR A 120 10.74 -0.91 1.15
C THR A 120 11.93 -0.65 2.11
N GLY A 121 12.07 0.56 2.64
CA GLY A 121 13.20 0.94 3.51
C GLY A 121 13.54 2.43 3.47
N ARG A 122 14.77 2.80 3.88
CA ARG A 122 15.27 4.17 3.68
C ARG A 122 15.25 4.50 2.18
N SER A 123 14.89 5.73 1.85
CA SER A 123 14.81 6.23 0.48
C SER A 123 16.11 5.96 -0.31
N LYS A 124 15.99 5.48 -1.55
CA LYS A 124 17.15 5.17 -2.41
C LYS A 124 17.39 6.34 -3.36
N GLY A 125 18.64 6.80 -3.46
CA GLY A 125 19.02 7.89 -4.38
C GLY A 125 19.31 7.33 -5.77
N VAL A 126 18.40 7.53 -6.72
CA VAL A 126 18.54 7.03 -8.10
C VAL A 126 19.49 7.92 -8.88
N GLU A 127 20.52 7.33 -9.44
CA GLU A 127 21.51 8.03 -10.26
C GLU A 127 20.93 8.34 -11.64
N MET A 128 20.98 9.61 -12.04
CA MET A 128 20.41 10.11 -13.29
C MET A 128 21.51 10.84 -14.09
N SER A 129 21.89 10.31 -15.25
CA SER A 129 22.86 10.95 -16.14
C SER A 129 22.23 12.08 -16.96
N HIS A 130 23.06 12.95 -17.55
CA HIS A 130 22.58 13.96 -18.52
C HIS A 130 21.87 13.31 -19.71
N HIS A 131 22.41 12.21 -20.24
CA HIS A 131 21.82 11.52 -21.38
C HIS A 131 20.48 10.87 -21.05
N TYR A 132 20.33 10.37 -19.83
CA TYR A 132 19.06 9.81 -19.40
C TYR A 132 17.98 10.90 -19.30
N TRP A 133 18.29 12.08 -18.75
CA TRP A 133 17.37 13.22 -18.80
C TRP A 133 16.99 13.62 -20.23
N TYR A 134 17.95 13.66 -21.15
CA TYR A 134 17.69 13.95 -22.55
C TYR A 134 16.76 12.90 -23.21
N ASP A 135 16.96 11.61 -22.95
CA ASP A 135 16.09 10.54 -23.43
C ASP A 135 14.65 10.71 -22.93
N ILE A 136 14.48 11.05 -21.64
CA ILE A 136 13.18 11.34 -21.03
C ILE A 136 12.49 12.51 -21.74
N TRP A 137 13.20 13.61 -21.97
CA TRP A 137 12.63 14.81 -22.58
C TRP A 137 12.27 14.56 -24.04
N SER A 138 13.16 13.94 -24.81
CA SER A 138 12.94 13.62 -26.22
C SER A 138 11.80 12.63 -26.42
N SER A 139 11.67 11.63 -25.53
CA SER A 139 10.54 10.71 -25.51
C SER A 139 9.24 11.44 -25.18
N SER A 140 9.24 12.32 -24.18
CA SER A 140 8.06 13.13 -23.82
C SER A 140 7.59 14.01 -24.99
N VAL A 141 8.51 14.72 -25.68
CA VAL A 141 8.20 15.49 -26.90
C VAL A 141 7.58 14.60 -27.97
N LYS A 142 8.21 13.45 -28.25
CA LYS A 142 7.77 12.53 -29.30
C LYS A 142 6.38 11.95 -29.04
N TYR A 143 6.13 11.44 -27.83
CA TYR A 143 4.92 10.67 -27.53
C TYR A 143 3.72 11.53 -27.15
N SER A 144 3.95 12.70 -26.54
CA SER A 144 2.91 13.72 -26.31
C SER A 144 2.67 14.64 -27.51
N ARG A 145 3.54 14.53 -28.53
CA ARG A 145 3.54 15.34 -29.76
C ARG A 145 3.66 16.83 -29.46
N TYR A 146 4.62 17.19 -28.61
CA TYR A 146 4.85 18.60 -28.27
C TYR A 146 5.46 19.36 -29.46
N THR A 147 5.04 20.61 -29.64
CA THR A 147 5.59 21.57 -30.60
C THR A 147 5.86 22.91 -29.92
N GLU A 148 6.46 23.85 -30.65
CA GLU A 148 6.73 25.22 -30.19
C GLU A 148 5.45 26.01 -29.81
N ASP A 149 4.29 25.54 -30.27
CA ASP A 149 2.98 26.15 -29.97
C ASP A 149 2.41 25.70 -28.62
N ASP A 150 3.00 24.69 -27.98
CA ASP A 150 2.49 24.17 -26.72
C ASP A 150 2.90 25.01 -25.50
N VAL A 151 2.03 24.95 -24.48
CA VAL A 151 2.25 25.58 -23.17
C VAL A 151 1.98 24.53 -22.10
N LEU A 152 3.06 24.02 -21.50
CA LEU A 152 3.03 22.87 -20.59
C LEU A 152 2.90 23.37 -19.14
N TYR A 153 1.84 22.96 -18.45
CA TYR A 153 1.51 23.40 -17.10
C TYR A 153 1.91 22.37 -16.05
N THR A 154 2.54 22.83 -14.97
CA THR A 154 2.76 21.97 -13.79
C THR A 154 2.61 22.71 -12.47
N GLY A 155 1.88 22.05 -11.57
CA GLY A 155 1.89 22.32 -10.13
C GLY A 155 2.43 21.14 -9.32
N LEU A 156 3.05 20.15 -10.00
CA LEU A 156 3.65 19.00 -9.35
C LEU A 156 5.05 19.35 -8.84
N PRO A 157 5.50 18.78 -7.70
CA PRO A 157 6.72 19.24 -7.05
C PRO A 157 7.98 18.92 -7.86
N PHE A 158 8.90 19.89 -7.96
CA PHE A 158 10.18 19.74 -8.67
C PHE A 158 11.17 18.78 -8.00
N PHE A 159 10.97 18.43 -6.73
CA PHE A 159 11.75 17.35 -6.09
C PHE A 159 11.34 15.95 -6.54
N HIS A 160 10.28 15.84 -7.34
CA HIS A 160 9.89 14.61 -7.99
C HIS A 160 10.18 14.72 -9.48
N GLY A 161 10.75 13.67 -10.09
CA GLY A 161 11.22 13.71 -11.47
C GLY A 161 10.14 14.05 -12.50
N ASN A 162 8.86 13.79 -12.21
CA ASN A 162 7.73 14.03 -13.12
C ASN A 162 7.72 15.45 -13.74
N ALA A 163 7.76 16.50 -12.92
CA ALA A 163 7.67 17.87 -13.42
C ALA A 163 8.94 18.27 -14.21
N GLN A 164 10.11 17.80 -13.77
CA GLN A 164 11.38 18.00 -14.47
C GLN A 164 11.38 17.33 -15.85
N GLY A 165 10.90 16.08 -15.94
CA GLY A 165 11.00 15.26 -17.14
C GLY A 165 9.82 15.31 -18.10
N ILE A 166 8.60 15.66 -17.64
CA ILE A 166 7.38 15.66 -18.47
C ILE A 166 6.87 17.09 -18.72
N THR A 167 7.32 18.10 -17.96
CA THR A 167 7.00 19.52 -18.21
C THR A 167 8.22 20.31 -18.68
N ILE A 168 9.22 20.50 -17.81
CA ILE A 168 10.27 21.50 -18.02
C ILE A 168 11.21 21.10 -19.16
N GLY A 169 11.77 19.89 -19.09
CA GLY A 169 12.65 19.35 -20.11
C GLY A 169 12.06 19.32 -21.51
N PRO A 170 10.87 18.70 -21.72
CA PRO A 170 10.24 18.69 -23.03
C PRO A 170 9.83 20.08 -23.52
N ALA A 171 9.44 21.00 -22.63
CA ALA A 171 9.16 22.37 -23.04
C ALA A 171 10.41 23.04 -23.65
N ILE A 172 11.56 22.89 -22.99
CA ILE A 172 12.85 23.40 -23.51
C ILE A 172 13.21 22.74 -24.84
N LEU A 173 13.07 21.42 -24.94
CA LEU A 173 13.48 20.67 -26.12
C LEU A 173 12.59 20.93 -27.35
N ALA A 174 11.30 21.21 -27.13
CA ALA A 174 10.34 21.53 -28.18
C ALA A 174 10.27 23.04 -28.52
N ASP A 175 11.08 23.89 -27.88
CA ASP A 175 10.97 25.36 -27.95
C ASP A 175 9.57 25.89 -27.55
N ALA A 176 8.93 25.15 -26.64
CA ALA A 176 7.61 25.42 -26.09
C ALA A 176 7.71 26.25 -24.79
N LYS A 177 6.55 26.65 -24.24
CA LYS A 177 6.51 27.39 -22.96
C LYS A 177 6.18 26.44 -21.81
N ALA A 178 6.70 26.75 -20.62
CA ALA A 178 6.30 26.08 -19.38
C ALA A 178 5.65 27.09 -18.41
N VAL A 179 4.50 26.72 -17.85
CA VAL A 179 3.81 27.46 -16.79
C VAL A 179 4.01 26.71 -15.48
N ILE A 180 4.63 27.38 -14.52
CA ILE A 180 5.00 26.80 -13.22
C ILE A 180 4.20 27.51 -12.15
N VAL A 181 3.45 26.75 -11.37
CA VAL A 181 2.82 27.24 -10.14
C VAL A 181 3.47 26.58 -8.92
N GLU A 182 3.42 27.27 -7.78
CA GLU A 182 4.09 26.83 -6.56
C GLU A 182 3.59 25.46 -6.07
N ARG A 183 2.28 25.20 -6.22
CA ARG A 183 1.62 23.96 -5.83
C ARG A 183 0.36 23.71 -6.65
N PHE A 184 0.01 22.44 -6.81
CA PHE A 184 -1.27 22.03 -7.37
C PHE A 184 -2.46 22.58 -6.55
N SER A 185 -3.47 23.06 -7.27
CA SER A 185 -4.77 23.44 -6.71
C SER A 185 -5.87 23.06 -7.70
N ALA A 186 -6.78 22.19 -7.26
CA ALA A 186 -7.88 21.72 -8.10
C ALA A 186 -8.82 22.86 -8.53
N SER A 187 -9.01 23.85 -7.65
CA SER A 187 -9.91 24.97 -7.91
C SER A 187 -9.29 26.05 -8.79
N SER A 188 -7.97 26.05 -9.02
CA SER A 188 -7.31 27.05 -9.90
C SER A 188 -6.80 26.47 -11.20
N LEU A 189 -6.62 25.15 -11.33
CA LEU A 189 -5.97 24.53 -12.48
C LEU A 189 -6.58 24.98 -13.82
N LEU A 190 -7.90 24.91 -13.97
CA LEU A 190 -8.56 25.31 -15.23
C LEU A 190 -8.47 26.81 -15.48
N ASP A 191 -8.57 27.63 -14.44
CA ASP A 191 -8.44 29.09 -14.55
C ASP A 191 -7.02 29.49 -14.93
N ASP A 192 -6.01 28.84 -14.35
CA ASP A 192 -4.60 29.01 -14.71
C ASP A 192 -4.36 28.58 -16.16
N CYS A 193 -4.94 27.44 -16.58
CA CYS A 193 -4.85 26.97 -17.96
C CYS A 193 -5.49 27.94 -18.96
N ARG A 194 -6.66 28.50 -18.65
CA ARG A 194 -7.30 29.54 -19.48
C ARG A 194 -6.46 30.81 -19.53
N LYS A 195 -5.97 31.26 -18.38
CA LYS A 195 -5.21 32.51 -18.24
C LYS A 195 -3.90 32.50 -19.03
N TRP A 196 -3.20 31.37 -19.03
CA TRP A 196 -1.88 31.23 -19.64
C TRP A 196 -1.89 30.41 -20.94
N GLU A 197 -3.07 30.07 -21.45
CA GLU A 197 -3.26 29.29 -22.68
C GLU A 197 -2.57 27.91 -22.64
N CYS A 198 -2.60 27.24 -21.48
CA CYS A 198 -1.95 25.94 -21.28
C CYS A 198 -2.58 24.85 -22.15
N THR A 199 -1.79 24.23 -23.02
CA THR A 199 -2.24 23.16 -23.91
C THR A 199 -2.06 21.77 -23.29
N GLU A 200 -1.18 21.64 -22.29
CA GLU A 200 -0.94 20.40 -21.55
C GLU A 200 -0.86 20.64 -20.04
N ALA A 201 -1.30 19.67 -19.24
CA ALA A 201 -1.08 19.63 -17.80
C ALA A 201 -0.81 18.20 -17.31
N ASN A 202 0.06 18.02 -16.33
CA ASN A 202 0.34 16.66 -15.83
C ASN A 202 -0.69 16.17 -14.80
N TYR A 203 -0.83 14.85 -14.68
CA TYR A 203 -1.57 14.23 -13.60
C TYR A 203 -0.82 13.06 -12.94
N ILE A 204 -1.24 12.76 -11.72
CA ILE A 204 -1.07 11.47 -11.07
C ILE A 204 -2.49 10.95 -10.78
N GLY A 205 -2.70 9.63 -10.70
CA GLY A 205 -4.03 9.04 -10.60
C GLY A 205 -4.98 9.68 -9.58
N GLY A 206 -4.44 10.19 -8.47
CA GLY A 206 -5.22 10.92 -7.45
C GLY A 206 -5.75 12.30 -7.87
N ILE A 207 -5.15 12.98 -8.85
CA ILE A 207 -5.59 14.29 -9.36
C ILE A 207 -6.93 14.17 -10.09
N ILE A 208 -7.13 13.10 -10.88
CA ILE A 208 -8.34 12.93 -11.70
C ILE A 208 -9.62 12.89 -10.84
N PRO A 209 -9.74 12.07 -9.77
CA PRO A 209 -10.87 12.14 -8.86
C PRO A 209 -11.04 13.47 -8.13
N ILE A 210 -9.95 14.19 -7.83
CA ILE A 210 -10.01 15.48 -7.15
C ILE A 210 -10.65 16.54 -8.06
N LEU A 211 -10.29 16.55 -9.34
CA LEU A 211 -10.91 17.41 -10.35
C LEU A 211 -12.38 17.02 -10.59
N MET A 212 -12.67 15.72 -10.71
CA MET A 212 -14.05 15.23 -10.90
C MET A 212 -14.98 15.52 -9.72
N LYS A 213 -14.43 15.70 -8.50
CA LYS A 213 -15.20 16.08 -7.31
C LYS A 213 -15.53 17.58 -7.21
N GLN A 214 -14.93 18.43 -8.04
CA GLN A 214 -15.35 19.84 -8.11
C GLN A 214 -16.78 19.90 -8.66
N ASP A 215 -17.57 20.86 -8.17
CA ASP A 215 -18.92 21.09 -8.66
C ASP A 215 -18.89 21.27 -10.19
N PRO A 216 -19.71 20.53 -10.96
CA PRO A 216 -19.75 20.66 -12.42
C PRO A 216 -20.09 22.08 -12.86
N ASP A 217 -19.30 22.63 -13.79
CA ASP A 217 -19.53 23.95 -14.39
C ASP A 217 -19.62 23.82 -15.92
N GLU A 218 -20.52 24.58 -16.56
CA GLU A 218 -20.68 24.53 -18.02
C GLU A 218 -19.41 24.94 -18.78
N SER A 219 -18.53 25.70 -18.14
CA SER A 219 -17.23 26.11 -18.69
C SER A 219 -16.12 25.08 -18.53
N ASP A 220 -16.34 23.94 -17.84
CA ASP A 220 -15.30 22.94 -17.57
C ASP A 220 -14.59 22.47 -18.86
N GLY A 221 -15.35 22.30 -19.94
CA GLY A 221 -14.83 21.95 -21.26
C GLY A 221 -14.50 23.14 -22.17
N ASP A 222 -14.51 24.37 -21.64
CA ASP A 222 -14.03 25.59 -22.29
C ASP A 222 -12.65 25.95 -21.71
N ASN A 223 -11.66 25.16 -22.11
CA ASN A 223 -10.27 25.31 -21.68
C ASN A 223 -9.33 24.92 -22.84
N PRO A 224 -8.07 25.40 -22.85
CA PRO A 224 -7.12 25.15 -23.93
C PRO A 224 -6.42 23.78 -23.88
N LEU A 225 -6.65 22.97 -22.83
CA LEU A 225 -5.94 21.70 -22.65
C LEU A 225 -6.37 20.70 -23.71
N ARG A 226 -5.43 20.35 -24.60
CA ARG A 226 -5.59 19.22 -25.53
C ARG A 226 -5.25 17.89 -24.87
N LEU A 227 -4.41 17.92 -23.82
CA LEU A 227 -3.79 16.73 -23.25
C LEU A 227 -3.57 16.90 -21.75
N MET A 228 -3.72 15.81 -21.00
CA MET A 228 -3.06 15.65 -19.73
C MET A 228 -2.25 14.36 -19.70
N VAL A 229 -0.99 14.44 -19.28
CA VAL A 229 -0.05 13.31 -19.28
C VAL A 229 0.24 12.84 -17.87
N GLY A 230 0.19 11.53 -17.63
CA GLY A 230 0.33 11.01 -16.28
C GLY A 230 0.24 9.50 -16.18
N ALA A 231 0.11 9.05 -14.94
CA ALA A 231 0.05 7.63 -14.61
C ALA A 231 -1.08 7.32 -13.60
N ALA A 232 -1.60 6.10 -13.69
CA ALA A 232 -2.64 5.49 -12.89
C ALA A 232 -3.99 6.21 -12.90
N ALA A 233 -4.46 6.71 -14.05
CA ALA A 233 -5.82 7.27 -14.12
C ALA A 233 -6.87 6.17 -13.80
N PRO A 234 -7.88 6.43 -12.95
CA PRO A 234 -8.89 5.43 -12.65
C PRO A 234 -9.78 5.15 -13.86
N VAL A 235 -9.88 3.87 -14.22
CA VAL A 235 -10.56 3.38 -15.43
C VAL A 235 -12.05 3.75 -15.44
N ASP A 236 -12.68 3.72 -14.27
CA ASP A 236 -14.11 3.94 -14.07
C ASP A 236 -14.55 5.39 -14.29
N ILE A 237 -13.63 6.35 -14.23
CA ILE A 237 -13.91 7.79 -14.43
C ILE A 237 -13.17 8.39 -15.64
N TRP A 238 -12.46 7.56 -16.41
CA TRP A 238 -11.64 8.02 -17.54
C TRP A 238 -12.49 8.75 -18.58
N ASP A 239 -13.53 8.09 -19.09
CA ASP A 239 -14.37 8.63 -20.17
C ASP A 239 -15.19 9.83 -19.70
N ASP A 240 -15.63 9.80 -18.44
CA ASP A 240 -16.34 10.92 -17.80
C ASP A 240 -15.44 12.17 -17.69
N PHE A 241 -14.16 11.98 -17.36
CA PHE A 241 -13.17 13.04 -17.32
C PHE A 241 -12.95 13.65 -18.71
N GLU A 242 -12.64 12.83 -19.71
CA GLU A 242 -12.39 13.32 -21.08
C GLU A 242 -13.62 14.05 -21.64
N THR A 243 -14.82 13.58 -21.30
CA THR A 243 -16.08 14.20 -21.71
C THR A 243 -16.31 15.55 -21.04
N ARG A 244 -16.14 15.62 -19.71
CA ARG A 244 -16.37 16.84 -18.92
C ARG A 244 -15.42 17.96 -19.30
N PHE A 245 -14.12 17.66 -19.35
CA PHE A 245 -13.08 18.67 -19.55
C PHE A 245 -12.68 18.84 -21.02
N LYS A 246 -13.17 17.97 -21.93
CA LYS A 246 -12.77 17.93 -23.35
C LYS A 246 -11.26 17.81 -23.55
N THR A 247 -10.60 17.14 -22.61
CA THR A 247 -9.14 17.01 -22.55
C THR A 247 -8.78 15.53 -22.55
N LYS A 248 -7.88 15.14 -23.46
CA LYS A 248 -7.44 13.75 -23.57
C LYS A 248 -6.52 13.37 -22.41
N LEU A 249 -6.66 12.17 -21.86
CA LEU A 249 -5.68 11.58 -20.97
C LEU A 249 -4.67 10.74 -21.77
N LEU A 250 -3.37 10.94 -21.50
CA LEU A 250 -2.28 10.10 -22.00
C LEU A 250 -1.63 9.39 -20.82
N GLU A 251 -1.70 8.06 -20.85
CA GLU A 251 -1.20 7.19 -19.80
C GLU A 251 0.21 6.71 -20.15
N VAL A 252 1.14 6.90 -19.21
CA VAL A 252 2.52 6.42 -19.26
C VAL A 252 2.81 5.53 -18.06
N TYR A 253 3.80 4.65 -18.19
CA TYR A 253 4.29 3.87 -17.07
C TYR A 253 5.82 3.93 -16.94
N GLY A 254 6.23 4.01 -15.69
CA GLY A 254 7.53 3.61 -15.18
C GLY A 254 7.77 4.18 -13.79
N MET A 255 9.03 4.29 -13.41
CA MET A 255 9.52 4.68 -12.08
C MET A 255 10.80 5.49 -12.25
N THR A 256 11.31 6.16 -11.21
CA THR A 256 12.52 7.01 -11.35
C THR A 256 13.69 6.32 -12.06
N GLU A 257 13.84 5.01 -11.84
CA GLU A 257 14.88 4.16 -12.40
C GLU A 257 14.76 3.88 -13.92
N CYS A 258 13.53 3.79 -14.46
CA CYS A 258 13.24 3.51 -15.88
C CYS A 258 12.22 4.50 -16.53
N TYR A 259 12.01 5.63 -15.86
CA TYR A 259 11.14 6.77 -16.14
C TYR A 259 9.80 6.47 -16.83
N CYS A 260 9.68 6.67 -18.15
CA CYS A 260 8.48 6.39 -18.92
C CYS A 260 8.80 5.36 -20.01
N CYS A 261 9.01 4.11 -19.62
CA CYS A 261 9.38 3.03 -20.53
C CYS A 261 8.18 2.45 -21.33
N LEU A 262 6.94 2.75 -20.92
CA LEU A 262 5.72 2.43 -21.68
C LEU A 262 4.82 3.66 -21.86
N VAL A 263 4.07 3.69 -22.96
CA VAL A 263 3.05 4.72 -23.22
C VAL A 263 1.88 4.18 -24.04
N VAL A 264 0.66 4.62 -23.74
CA VAL A 264 -0.50 4.35 -24.59
C VAL A 264 -0.34 5.17 -25.88
N PRO A 265 -0.38 4.55 -27.08
CA PRO A 265 -0.23 5.30 -28.33
C PRO A 265 -1.24 6.44 -28.45
N TYR A 266 -0.78 7.62 -28.85
CA TYR A 266 -1.56 8.87 -28.83
C TYR A 266 -2.93 8.76 -29.51
N ASP A 267 -3.07 8.03 -30.62
CA ASP A 267 -4.34 7.93 -31.36
C ASP A 267 -5.23 6.76 -30.89
N LYS A 268 -4.90 6.14 -29.75
CA LYS A 268 -5.67 5.06 -29.13
C LYS A 268 -6.22 5.53 -27.78
N SER A 269 -7.39 5.01 -27.43
CA SER A 269 -7.89 5.04 -26.06
C SER A 269 -7.90 3.61 -25.56
N ARG A 270 -7.22 3.36 -24.43
CA ARG A 270 -7.17 2.04 -23.80
C ARG A 270 -7.08 2.21 -22.28
N PRO A 271 -8.16 2.68 -21.63
CA PRO A 271 -8.18 2.92 -20.19
C PRO A 271 -7.67 1.71 -19.39
N GLY A 272 -6.82 1.97 -18.41
CA GLY A 272 -6.21 0.95 -17.54
C GLY A 272 -4.99 0.23 -18.12
N SER A 273 -4.63 0.48 -19.39
CA SER A 273 -3.38 -0.02 -19.95
C SER A 273 -2.23 0.93 -19.67
N CYS A 274 -1.07 0.37 -19.32
CA CYS A 274 0.21 1.07 -19.25
C CYS A 274 0.80 1.37 -20.64
N GLY A 275 0.17 0.87 -21.71
CA GLY A 275 0.62 1.09 -23.08
C GLY A 275 1.61 0.06 -23.60
N LYS A 276 2.51 0.52 -24.47
CA LYS A 276 3.53 -0.28 -25.17
C LYS A 276 4.93 0.30 -24.95
N PRO A 277 6.00 -0.51 -25.11
CA PRO A 277 7.37 -0.04 -25.05
C PRO A 277 7.60 1.17 -25.95
N ILE A 278 8.25 2.19 -25.38
CA ILE A 278 8.72 3.34 -26.16
C ILE A 278 9.94 2.95 -27.00
N THR A 279 10.27 3.78 -28.00
CA THR A 279 11.43 3.56 -28.87
C THR A 279 12.71 3.61 -28.03
N GLY A 280 13.62 2.67 -28.23
CA GLY A 280 14.87 2.59 -27.46
C GLY A 280 14.73 1.88 -26.13
N TRP A 281 13.55 1.36 -25.79
CA TRP A 281 13.30 0.56 -24.60
C TRP A 281 12.70 -0.80 -24.95
N ARG A 282 13.23 -1.84 -24.31
CA ARG A 282 12.61 -3.15 -24.27
C ARG A 282 11.94 -3.32 -22.91
N VAL A 283 10.70 -3.79 -22.93
CA VAL A 283 9.95 -4.12 -21.72
C VAL A 283 9.26 -5.46 -21.94
N MET A 284 9.34 -6.34 -20.96
CA MET A 284 8.70 -7.65 -20.98
C MET A 284 8.13 -8.00 -19.61
N LEU A 285 7.34 -9.07 -19.58
CA LEU A 285 6.87 -9.68 -18.35
C LEU A 285 7.54 -11.04 -18.20
N VAL A 286 8.15 -11.30 -17.06
CA VAL A 286 8.88 -12.56 -16.84
C VAL A 286 8.36 -13.35 -15.64
N ASP A 287 8.56 -14.66 -15.67
CA ASP A 287 8.37 -15.55 -14.53
C ASP A 287 9.57 -15.48 -13.56
N ASP A 288 9.54 -16.28 -12.49
CA ASP A 288 10.59 -16.32 -11.46
C ASP A 288 11.95 -16.83 -11.97
N ASN A 289 11.99 -17.36 -13.20
CA ASN A 289 13.20 -17.87 -13.85
C ASN A 289 13.68 -16.92 -14.98
N ASP A 290 13.18 -15.69 -15.02
CA ASP A 290 13.44 -14.68 -16.06
C ASP A 290 13.01 -15.10 -17.48
N ASN A 291 12.06 -16.04 -17.61
CA ASN A 291 11.49 -16.39 -18.92
C ASN A 291 10.30 -15.49 -19.23
N GLU A 292 10.24 -14.96 -20.45
CA GLU A 292 9.10 -14.15 -20.90
C GLU A 292 7.80 -14.98 -20.88
N VAL A 293 6.79 -14.48 -20.16
CA VAL A 293 5.47 -15.15 -20.05
C VAL A 293 4.62 -14.90 -21.29
N ALA A 294 3.67 -15.81 -21.57
CA ALA A 294 2.79 -15.69 -22.72
C ALA A 294 1.78 -14.53 -22.53
N PRO A 295 1.20 -13.97 -23.62
CA PRO A 295 0.10 -13.02 -23.50
C PRO A 295 -1.04 -13.56 -22.62
N GLY A 296 -1.54 -12.72 -21.72
CA GLY A 296 -2.58 -13.04 -20.74
C GLY A 296 -2.04 -13.59 -19.41
N GLU A 297 -0.85 -14.16 -19.41
CA GLU A 297 -0.15 -14.57 -18.19
C GLU A 297 0.41 -13.35 -17.48
N ILE A 298 0.56 -13.48 -16.16
CA ILE A 298 1.15 -12.44 -15.33
C ILE A 298 2.61 -12.78 -15.06
N GLY A 299 3.45 -11.76 -15.17
CA GLY A 299 4.84 -11.78 -14.79
C GLY A 299 5.28 -10.44 -14.18
N GLU A 300 6.54 -10.36 -13.79
CA GLU A 300 7.17 -9.12 -13.34
C GLU A 300 7.53 -8.25 -14.54
N PHE A 301 7.22 -6.95 -14.47
CA PHE A 301 7.74 -5.99 -15.43
C PHE A 301 9.26 -5.87 -15.27
N ILE A 302 9.96 -6.12 -16.37
CA ILE A 302 11.38 -5.82 -16.48
C ILE A 302 11.62 -4.89 -17.67
N ALA A 303 12.54 -3.94 -17.50
CA ALA A 303 12.84 -2.93 -18.50
C ALA A 303 14.34 -2.89 -18.81
N GLN A 304 14.68 -2.62 -20.06
CA GLN A 304 16.06 -2.45 -20.47
C GLN A 304 16.16 -1.39 -21.59
N PRO A 305 17.02 -0.38 -21.41
CA PRO A 305 17.32 0.59 -22.46
C PRO A 305 18.22 -0.05 -23.54
N GLU A 306 18.03 0.34 -24.79
CA GLU A 306 18.82 -0.14 -25.94
C GLU A 306 20.08 0.71 -26.20
N THR A 307 20.21 1.85 -25.49
CA THR A 307 21.32 2.79 -25.63
C THR A 307 22.04 2.97 -24.29
N MET A 308 23.36 3.13 -24.33
CA MET A 308 24.17 3.36 -23.14
C MET A 308 23.79 4.68 -22.45
N PHE A 309 23.90 4.72 -21.13
CA PHE A 309 23.62 5.89 -20.29
C PHE A 309 22.18 6.41 -20.37
N VAL A 310 21.26 5.61 -20.90
CA VAL A 310 19.80 5.77 -20.76
C VAL A 310 19.35 4.81 -19.67
N GLY A 311 18.40 5.20 -18.82
CA GLY A 311 18.09 4.47 -17.59
C GLY A 311 19.07 4.77 -16.45
N THR A 312 18.68 4.43 -15.23
CA THR A 312 19.58 4.61 -14.08
C THR A 312 20.82 3.72 -14.19
N THR A 313 21.94 4.16 -13.61
CA THR A 313 23.14 3.33 -13.41
C THR A 313 23.11 2.58 -12.07
N GLY A 314 22.14 2.88 -11.22
CA GLY A 314 21.99 2.27 -9.90
C GLY A 314 21.55 3.26 -8.84
N TYR A 315 21.74 2.85 -7.59
CA TYR A 315 21.48 3.65 -6.42
C TYR A 315 22.80 4.20 -5.85
N TYR A 316 22.88 5.52 -5.71
CA TYR A 316 24.07 6.21 -5.25
C TYR A 316 24.57 5.64 -3.93
N ASN A 317 25.84 5.24 -3.86
CA ASN A 317 26.47 4.63 -2.68
C ASN A 317 25.69 3.44 -2.05
N GLN A 318 24.92 2.69 -2.85
CA GLN A 318 24.12 1.54 -2.41
C GLN A 318 24.26 0.37 -3.38
N ILE A 319 25.35 -0.40 -3.23
CA ILE A 319 25.70 -1.47 -4.16
C ILE A 319 24.73 -2.65 -4.09
N GLU A 320 24.33 -3.09 -2.90
CA GLU A 320 23.46 -4.25 -2.74
C GLU A 320 22.09 -4.03 -3.38
N PRO A 321 21.36 -2.92 -3.07
CA PRO A 321 20.11 -2.62 -3.77
C PRO A 321 20.27 -2.44 -5.29
N THR A 322 21.44 -1.98 -5.74
CA THR A 322 21.73 -1.81 -7.17
C THR A 322 21.83 -3.17 -7.86
N LEU A 323 22.57 -4.11 -7.27
CA LEU A 323 22.71 -5.46 -7.79
C LEU A 323 21.40 -6.25 -7.75
N GLU A 324 20.56 -6.02 -6.74
CA GLU A 324 19.22 -6.61 -6.67
C GLU A 324 18.30 -6.09 -7.78
N PHE A 325 18.40 -4.80 -8.10
CA PHE A 325 17.60 -4.17 -9.14
C PHE A 325 18.01 -4.60 -10.55
N PHE A 326 19.30 -4.86 -10.77
CA PHE A 326 19.84 -5.31 -12.04
C PHE A 326 20.12 -6.82 -12.06
N LYS A 327 19.19 -7.60 -12.63
CA LYS A 327 19.41 -9.04 -12.89
C LYS A 327 19.42 -9.30 -14.38
N ASN A 328 20.37 -10.10 -14.84
CA ASN A 328 20.53 -10.43 -16.27
C ASN A 328 20.55 -9.20 -17.21
N PHE A 329 21.10 -8.07 -16.74
CA PHE A 329 21.12 -6.76 -17.40
C PHE A 329 19.76 -6.07 -17.58
N TRP A 330 18.71 -6.59 -16.95
CA TRP A 330 17.38 -5.99 -16.91
C TRP A 330 17.13 -5.30 -15.58
N MET A 331 16.35 -4.22 -15.62
CA MET A 331 15.82 -3.53 -14.45
C MET A 331 14.56 -4.25 -13.98
N HIS A 332 14.64 -4.89 -12.81
CA HIS A 332 13.51 -5.55 -12.16
C HIS A 332 12.69 -4.54 -11.37
N THR A 333 11.50 -4.23 -11.85
CA THR A 333 10.68 -3.13 -11.31
C THR A 333 9.95 -3.50 -10.02
N GLY A 334 9.73 -4.80 -9.77
CA GLY A 334 8.86 -5.30 -8.71
C GLY A 334 7.36 -5.11 -8.96
N ASP A 335 6.95 -4.51 -10.08
CA ASP A 335 5.55 -4.40 -10.48
C ASP A 335 5.11 -5.69 -11.20
N LEU A 336 3.89 -6.18 -10.93
CA LEU A 336 3.31 -7.32 -11.63
C LEU A 336 2.23 -6.90 -12.61
N GLY A 337 2.26 -7.49 -13.80
CA GLY A 337 1.28 -7.19 -14.82
C GLY A 337 1.04 -8.33 -15.78
N ARG A 338 0.13 -8.09 -16.71
CA ARG A 338 -0.14 -8.95 -17.85
C ARG A 338 0.02 -8.16 -19.14
N ARG A 339 0.41 -8.83 -20.21
CA ARG A 339 0.43 -8.29 -21.57
C ARG A 339 -0.68 -8.95 -22.36
N ASP A 340 -1.52 -8.19 -23.05
CA ASP A 340 -2.56 -8.79 -23.90
C ASP A 340 -2.04 -9.18 -25.29
N GLU A 341 -2.90 -9.79 -26.09
CA GLU A 341 -2.57 -10.26 -27.46
C GLU A 341 -2.20 -9.11 -28.41
N ASP A 342 -2.67 -7.89 -28.13
CA ASP A 342 -2.31 -6.70 -28.91
C ASP A 342 -0.95 -6.11 -28.46
N GLY A 343 -0.31 -6.69 -27.44
CA GLY A 343 0.96 -6.26 -26.89
C GLY A 343 0.86 -5.08 -25.92
N TYR A 344 -0.31 -4.81 -25.36
CA TYR A 344 -0.50 -3.77 -24.34
C TYR A 344 -0.32 -4.33 -22.94
N PHE A 345 0.37 -3.58 -22.10
CA PHE A 345 0.66 -3.98 -20.73
C PHE A 345 -0.40 -3.42 -19.77
N TYR A 346 -0.63 -4.15 -18.68
CA TYR A 346 -1.57 -3.81 -17.62
C TYR A 346 -0.96 -4.18 -16.28
N ILE A 347 -0.86 -3.22 -15.36
CA ILE A 347 -0.56 -3.54 -13.96
C ILE A 347 -1.74 -4.31 -13.37
N THR A 348 -1.45 -5.39 -12.67
CA THR A 348 -2.46 -6.16 -11.96
C THR A 348 -2.34 -6.04 -10.44
N ASP A 349 -1.13 -5.99 -9.89
CA ASP A 349 -0.86 -5.67 -8.49
C ASP A 349 0.63 -5.29 -8.30
N ARG A 350 0.97 -4.83 -7.10
CA ARG A 350 2.34 -4.82 -6.57
C ARG A 350 2.42 -5.91 -5.50
N LEU A 351 3.49 -6.70 -5.48
CA LEU A 351 3.74 -7.66 -4.39
C LEU A 351 3.76 -6.94 -3.02
N LYS A 352 3.35 -7.54 -1.89
CA LYS A 352 3.27 -6.85 -0.58
C LYS A 352 3.51 -7.79 0.59
N ASP A 353 4.75 -8.16 0.79
CA ASP A 353 5.09 -9.29 1.63
C ASP A 353 6.32 -8.99 2.48
N MET A 354 6.50 -9.77 3.55
CA MET A 354 7.67 -9.69 4.41
C MET A 354 7.99 -11.03 5.07
N ILE A 355 9.27 -11.25 5.33
CA ILE A 355 9.79 -12.39 6.09
C ILE A 355 10.54 -11.84 7.30
N ILE A 356 10.15 -12.31 8.47
CA ILE A 356 10.83 -12.03 9.73
C ILE A 356 11.44 -13.34 10.24
N TYR A 357 12.76 -13.35 10.41
CA TYR A 357 13.51 -14.49 10.90
C TYR A 357 14.36 -14.08 12.09
N LYS A 358 14.20 -14.77 13.23
CA LYS A 358 14.92 -14.50 14.49
C LYS A 358 14.82 -13.04 14.95
N GLY A 359 13.63 -12.45 14.77
CA GLY A 359 13.34 -11.07 15.15
C GLY A 359 13.85 -10.00 14.17
N TYR A 360 14.51 -10.38 13.08
CA TYR A 360 14.93 -9.46 12.03
C TYR A 360 14.05 -9.58 10.81
N ILE A 361 13.68 -8.45 10.24
CA ILE A 361 13.14 -8.41 8.88
C ILE A 361 14.27 -8.79 7.94
N VAL A 362 14.15 -9.95 7.29
CA VAL A 362 15.17 -10.48 6.37
C VAL A 362 14.78 -10.28 4.90
N ALA A 363 13.50 -10.03 4.62
CA ALA A 363 13.03 -9.63 3.31
C ALA A 363 11.73 -8.82 3.41
N GLU A 364 11.59 -7.82 2.56
CA GLU A 364 10.35 -7.07 2.33
C GLU A 364 10.22 -6.80 0.84
N TRP A 365 9.02 -6.94 0.29
CA TRP A 365 8.80 -6.60 -1.11
C TRP A 365 7.45 -5.91 -1.35
N GLY A 366 7.48 -5.00 -2.34
CA GLY A 366 6.51 -3.94 -2.64
C GLY A 366 6.12 -2.98 -1.51
N ASN A 367 4.85 -2.86 -1.11
CA ASN A 367 4.40 -1.85 -0.11
C ASN A 367 3.79 -2.47 1.16
N PRO A 368 4.62 -2.87 2.14
CA PRO A 368 4.17 -3.47 3.39
C PRO A 368 3.38 -2.53 4.32
N LEU A 369 3.48 -1.20 4.13
CA LEU A 369 2.76 -0.19 4.94
C LEU A 369 1.33 0.08 4.46
N LYS A 370 0.97 -0.33 3.25
CA LYS A 370 -0.38 -0.11 2.71
C LYS A 370 -1.41 -0.86 3.54
N VAL A 371 -2.43 -0.13 4.00
CA VAL A 371 -3.61 -0.69 4.66
C VAL A 371 -4.65 -1.11 3.63
N ASP A 372 -5.11 -2.36 3.72
CA ASP A 372 -6.14 -2.97 2.86
C ASP A 372 -6.83 -4.13 3.60
N ASN A 373 -7.89 -4.68 3.01
CA ASN A 373 -8.71 -5.72 3.63
C ASN A 373 -7.93 -7.05 3.76
N THR A 374 -8.03 -7.68 4.93
CA THR A 374 -7.35 -8.95 5.25
C THR A 374 -8.29 -10.16 5.24
N PHE A 375 -9.57 -9.93 4.92
CA PHE A 375 -10.62 -10.94 4.85
C PHE A 375 -10.67 -11.82 6.10
N SER A 376 -10.44 -13.13 5.96
CA SER A 376 -10.58 -14.09 7.05
C SER A 376 -9.48 -14.00 8.11
N VAL A 377 -8.37 -13.28 7.88
CA VAL A 377 -7.38 -13.02 8.94
C VAL A 377 -8.02 -12.29 10.13
N SER A 378 -9.05 -11.47 9.90
CA SER A 378 -9.86 -10.82 10.95
C SER A 378 -10.42 -11.80 12.01
N LYS A 379 -10.63 -13.08 11.66
CA LYS A 379 -11.09 -14.12 12.58
C LYS A 379 -10.06 -14.43 13.67
N SER A 380 -8.78 -14.37 13.36
CA SER A 380 -7.71 -14.58 14.35
C SER A 380 -7.74 -13.48 15.42
N PHE A 381 -8.04 -12.23 15.01
CA PHE A 381 -8.25 -11.13 15.93
C PHE A 381 -9.55 -11.28 16.74
N LEU A 382 -10.62 -11.81 16.12
CA LEU A 382 -11.84 -12.18 16.85
C LEU A 382 -11.55 -13.24 17.92
N SER A 383 -10.82 -14.30 17.60
CA SER A 383 -10.35 -15.32 18.57
C SER A 383 -9.65 -14.66 19.76
N THR A 384 -8.75 -13.72 19.47
CA THR A 384 -7.98 -12.98 20.47
C THR A 384 -8.90 -12.20 21.42
N THR A 385 -9.97 -11.57 20.93
CA THR A 385 -10.93 -10.88 21.81
C THR A 385 -11.74 -11.82 22.71
N VAL A 386 -11.98 -13.06 22.27
CA VAL A 386 -12.58 -14.11 23.12
C VAL A 386 -11.57 -14.56 24.18
N GLY A 387 -10.31 -14.74 23.79
CA GLY A 387 -9.23 -15.11 24.71
C GLY A 387 -8.98 -14.09 25.80
N LEU A 388 -9.00 -12.80 25.46
CA LEU A 388 -8.94 -11.72 26.46
C LEU A 388 -10.11 -11.77 27.46
N ALA A 389 -11.31 -12.16 27.01
CA ALA A 389 -12.46 -12.34 27.91
C ALA A 389 -12.28 -13.60 28.79
N TYR A 390 -11.72 -14.68 28.23
CA TYR A 390 -11.38 -15.89 28.96
C TYR A 390 -10.34 -15.63 30.05
N ASP A 391 -9.24 -14.95 29.72
CA ASP A 391 -8.16 -14.60 30.64
C ASP A 391 -8.64 -13.71 31.80
N ARG A 392 -9.68 -12.90 31.57
CA ARG A 392 -10.32 -12.06 32.59
C ARG A 392 -11.42 -12.77 33.38
N GLY A 393 -11.67 -14.05 33.12
CA GLY A 393 -12.75 -14.82 33.75
C GLY A 393 -14.16 -14.35 33.36
N MET A 394 -14.30 -13.56 32.30
CA MET A 394 -15.59 -13.16 31.74
C MET A 394 -16.23 -14.31 30.95
N ILE A 395 -15.40 -15.19 30.41
CA ILE A 395 -15.77 -16.53 29.93
C ILE A 395 -15.01 -17.52 30.81
N SER A 396 -15.72 -18.30 31.62
CA SER A 396 -15.06 -19.15 32.63
C SER A 396 -14.40 -20.38 32.01
N ASN A 397 -15.06 -20.99 31.02
CA ASN A 397 -14.56 -22.16 30.31
C ASN A 397 -15.04 -22.15 28.85
N VAL A 398 -14.18 -22.58 27.92
CA VAL A 398 -14.56 -22.73 26.50
C VAL A 398 -15.66 -23.78 26.30
N ASN A 399 -15.77 -24.75 27.21
CA ASN A 399 -16.83 -25.76 27.19
C ASN A 399 -18.14 -25.28 27.82
N ASP A 400 -18.19 -24.06 28.35
CA ASP A 400 -19.45 -23.53 28.84
C ASP A 400 -20.40 -23.28 27.68
N LEU A 401 -21.69 -23.52 27.93
CA LEU A 401 -22.76 -23.10 27.03
C LEU A 401 -22.68 -21.58 26.83
N VAL A 402 -22.88 -21.11 25.60
CA VAL A 402 -22.84 -19.67 25.29
C VAL A 402 -24.07 -18.94 25.82
N ARG A 403 -25.21 -19.64 25.83
CA ARG A 403 -26.52 -19.08 26.21
C ARG A 403 -26.52 -18.26 27.52
N PRO A 404 -25.94 -18.72 28.64
CA PRO A 404 -25.96 -17.96 29.90
C PRO A 404 -25.12 -16.67 29.87
N TYR A 405 -24.19 -16.54 28.93
CA TYR A 405 -23.31 -15.37 28.80
C TYR A 405 -23.91 -14.27 27.93
N VAL A 406 -24.88 -14.60 27.07
CA VAL A 406 -25.40 -13.68 26.05
C VAL A 406 -26.80 -13.22 26.44
N ALA A 407 -26.92 -11.92 26.73
CA ALA A 407 -28.21 -11.29 27.00
C ALA A 407 -29.06 -11.17 25.71
N PRO A 408 -30.38 -10.97 25.83
CA PRO A 408 -31.22 -10.64 24.67
C PRO A 408 -30.68 -9.44 23.90
N ILE A 409 -30.52 -9.57 22.59
CA ILE A 409 -29.89 -8.55 21.73
C ILE A 409 -30.93 -7.60 21.17
N VAL A 410 -30.85 -6.32 21.53
CA VAL A 410 -31.70 -5.27 20.97
C VAL A 410 -31.04 -4.69 19.73
N LEU A 411 -31.76 -4.64 18.61
CA LEU A 411 -31.27 -4.08 17.34
C LEU A 411 -31.59 -2.58 17.26
N ASP A 412 -30.67 -1.78 16.71
CA ASP A 412 -30.84 -0.32 16.67
C ASP A 412 -31.90 0.11 15.64
N HIS A 413 -31.97 -0.58 14.49
CA HIS A 413 -32.91 -0.27 13.39
C HIS A 413 -33.71 -1.49 12.88
N GLY A 414 -33.66 -2.62 13.61
CA GLY A 414 -34.10 -3.92 13.08
C GLY A 414 -33.15 -4.46 12.01
N ASP A 415 -33.23 -5.75 11.67
CA ASP A 415 -32.36 -6.39 10.67
C ASP A 415 -33.01 -6.58 9.30
N GLY A 416 -34.21 -6.02 9.09
CA GLY A 416 -34.98 -6.16 7.85
C GLY A 416 -35.77 -7.47 7.72
N GLU A 417 -35.69 -8.37 8.70
CA GLU A 417 -36.47 -9.61 8.75
C GLU A 417 -37.82 -9.37 9.45
N PRO A 418 -38.94 -9.95 8.96
CA PRO A 418 -40.20 -9.91 9.67
C PRO A 418 -40.09 -10.78 10.93
N THR A 419 -39.76 -10.16 12.06
CA THR A 419 -40.05 -10.76 13.37
C THR A 419 -41.54 -10.64 13.65
N ASP A 420 -42.06 -11.52 14.50
CA ASP A 420 -43.45 -11.67 14.94
C ASP A 420 -44.09 -10.37 15.49
N LEU A 421 -43.30 -9.30 15.60
CA LEU A 421 -43.64 -7.98 16.14
C LEU A 421 -43.05 -6.81 15.31
N ASN A 422 -43.02 -6.89 13.97
CA ASN A 422 -42.57 -5.79 13.09
C ASN A 422 -41.15 -5.25 13.41
N GLY A 423 -40.19 -6.12 13.73
CA GLY A 423 -38.82 -5.70 14.07
C GLY A 423 -38.65 -5.14 15.49
N ARG A 424 -39.68 -5.21 16.34
CA ARG A 424 -39.62 -4.75 17.75
C ARG A 424 -39.56 -5.94 18.71
N GLY A 425 -38.35 -6.35 19.05
CA GLY A 425 -38.09 -7.39 20.05
C GLY A 425 -36.59 -7.69 20.13
N ALA A 426 -36.13 -8.22 21.26
CA ALA A 426 -34.74 -8.64 21.39
C ALA A 426 -34.53 -10.00 20.69
N LYS A 427 -33.44 -10.15 19.93
CA LYS A 427 -33.02 -11.45 19.39
C LYS A 427 -32.54 -12.35 20.52
N LEU A 428 -33.09 -13.57 20.55
CA LEU A 428 -32.72 -14.63 21.49
C LEU A 428 -31.94 -15.71 20.73
N LEU A 429 -30.63 -15.52 20.62
CA LEU A 429 -29.77 -16.26 19.69
C LEU A 429 -29.64 -17.76 20.01
N PHE A 430 -29.86 -18.16 21.27
CA PHE A 430 -29.57 -19.52 21.77
C PHE A 430 -30.76 -20.19 22.46
N GLU A 431 -32.00 -19.85 22.09
CA GLU A 431 -33.20 -20.38 22.78
C GLU A 431 -33.83 -21.62 22.15
N SER A 432 -33.48 -21.96 20.91
CA SER A 432 -33.97 -23.20 20.30
C SER A 432 -33.38 -24.45 20.97
N GLU A 433 -34.06 -25.59 20.82
CA GLU A 433 -33.60 -26.86 21.39
C GLU A 433 -32.17 -27.21 20.94
N HIS A 434 -31.86 -26.91 19.68
CA HIS A 434 -30.53 -27.09 19.09
C HIS A 434 -29.50 -26.09 19.66
N ASN A 435 -29.78 -24.79 19.54
CA ASN A 435 -28.79 -23.76 19.89
C ASN A 435 -28.45 -23.71 21.39
N ARG A 436 -29.34 -24.21 22.26
CA ARG A 436 -29.10 -24.30 23.71
C ARG A 436 -27.91 -25.17 24.10
N LYS A 437 -27.44 -26.03 23.19
CA LYS A 437 -26.32 -26.96 23.41
C LYS A 437 -24.96 -26.39 22.96
N ILE A 438 -24.95 -25.21 22.35
CA ILE A 438 -23.74 -24.64 21.75
C ILE A 438 -22.82 -24.07 22.84
N THR A 439 -21.56 -24.50 22.82
CA THR A 439 -20.48 -24.00 23.70
C THR A 439 -19.62 -22.97 22.97
N TRP A 440 -18.76 -22.26 23.70
CA TRP A 440 -17.78 -21.35 23.10
C TRP A 440 -16.80 -22.11 22.19
N ASP A 441 -16.38 -23.31 22.59
CA ASP A 441 -15.54 -24.20 21.79
C ASP A 441 -16.20 -24.53 20.44
N HIS A 442 -17.51 -24.85 20.44
CA HIS A 442 -18.24 -25.10 19.20
C HIS A 442 -18.26 -23.88 18.26
N LEU A 443 -18.40 -22.68 18.80
CA LEU A 443 -18.35 -21.44 17.99
C LEU A 443 -16.93 -21.21 17.45
N LEU A 444 -15.90 -21.32 18.29
CA LEU A 444 -14.50 -21.08 17.93
C LEU A 444 -13.99 -22.08 16.89
N ARG A 445 -14.39 -23.36 16.99
CA ARG A 445 -14.00 -24.45 16.08
C ARG A 445 -14.88 -24.57 14.84
N GLN A 446 -15.93 -23.75 14.71
CA GLN A 446 -16.88 -23.79 13.60
C GLN A 446 -17.60 -25.14 13.47
N THR A 447 -18.02 -25.69 14.61
CA THR A 447 -18.75 -26.97 14.71
C THR A 447 -20.14 -26.83 15.36
N SER A 448 -20.65 -25.60 15.47
CA SER A 448 -21.87 -25.33 16.23
C SER A 448 -23.17 -25.72 15.54
N ASP A 449 -23.16 -25.85 14.22
CA ASP A 449 -24.36 -26.01 13.38
C ASP A 449 -25.49 -25.02 13.72
N TRP A 450 -25.13 -23.78 14.12
CA TRP A 450 -26.09 -22.82 14.70
C TRP A 450 -27.25 -22.53 13.75
N GLU A 451 -28.47 -22.52 14.28
CA GLU A 451 -29.66 -22.23 13.48
C GLU A 451 -30.20 -20.81 13.70
N GLY A 452 -30.48 -20.11 12.61
CA GLY A 452 -31.15 -18.81 12.63
C GLY A 452 -30.73 -17.89 11.51
N THR A 453 -31.07 -16.60 11.69
CA THR A 453 -30.73 -15.51 10.77
C THR A 453 -30.05 -14.39 11.54
N LEU A 454 -28.91 -13.93 11.03
CA LEU A 454 -28.14 -12.83 11.59
C LEU A 454 -27.85 -11.79 10.50
N TRP A 455 -28.17 -10.52 10.76
CA TRP A 455 -27.96 -9.42 9.81
C TRP A 455 -28.65 -9.61 8.44
N GLY A 456 -29.81 -10.28 8.42
CA GLY A 456 -30.52 -10.63 7.18
C GLY A 456 -29.86 -11.76 6.38
N LYS A 457 -28.94 -12.52 7.00
CA LYS A 457 -28.28 -13.69 6.41
C LYS A 457 -28.69 -14.95 7.18
N PRO A 458 -29.41 -15.89 6.55
CA PRO A 458 -29.71 -17.16 7.18
C PRO A 458 -28.44 -17.99 7.29
N GLU A 459 -28.37 -18.85 8.29
CA GLU A 459 -27.20 -19.65 8.62
C GLU A 459 -26.67 -20.53 7.48
N TRP A 460 -27.48 -20.89 6.48
CA TRP A 460 -27.04 -21.66 5.30
C TRP A 460 -26.59 -20.80 4.11
N ALA A 461 -26.68 -19.47 4.18
CA ALA A 461 -26.45 -18.59 3.02
C ALA A 461 -24.98 -18.48 2.58
N ASP A 462 -24.03 -18.71 3.49
CA ASP A 462 -22.61 -18.63 3.19
C ASP A 462 -22.05 -20.03 2.90
N ARG A 463 -21.69 -20.27 1.63
CA ARG A 463 -21.20 -21.55 1.08
C ARG A 463 -22.18 -22.72 1.25
N PRO A 464 -23.41 -22.62 0.71
CA PRO A 464 -24.38 -23.69 0.83
C PRO A 464 -23.88 -24.97 0.13
N SER A 465 -24.11 -26.12 0.78
CA SER A 465 -23.79 -27.44 0.23
C SER A 465 -25.06 -28.22 -0.12
N GLY A 466 -24.98 -29.11 -1.11
CA GLY A 466 -26.13 -29.89 -1.59
C GLY A 466 -27.10 -29.11 -2.48
N GLU A 467 -28.24 -29.72 -2.81
CA GLU A 467 -29.24 -29.14 -3.71
C GLU A 467 -29.99 -27.96 -3.08
N SER A 468 -30.20 -26.89 -3.85
CA SER A 468 -30.80 -25.63 -3.38
C SER A 468 -32.21 -25.76 -2.82
N MET A 469 -32.96 -26.78 -3.25
CA MET A 469 -34.29 -27.09 -2.72
C MET A 469 -34.25 -27.56 -1.25
N ASN A 470 -33.11 -28.08 -0.76
CA ASN A 470 -32.98 -28.67 0.56
C ASN A 470 -32.32 -27.74 1.59
N TRP A 471 -31.81 -26.56 1.18
CA TRP A 471 -31.08 -25.67 2.11
C TRP A 471 -31.94 -25.16 3.27
N LYS A 472 -33.26 -24.99 3.04
CA LYS A 472 -34.20 -24.54 4.08
C LYS A 472 -34.60 -25.64 5.07
N ASP A 473 -34.60 -26.89 4.62
CA ASP A 473 -35.11 -28.06 5.36
C ASP A 473 -33.99 -29.07 5.65
N ARG A 474 -32.73 -28.62 5.72
CA ARG A 474 -31.58 -29.50 5.97
C ARG A 474 -31.63 -30.11 7.38
N SER A 475 -31.20 -31.36 7.50
CA SER A 475 -31.01 -32.00 8.81
C SER A 475 -29.94 -31.28 9.63
N ARG A 476 -30.17 -31.18 10.94
CA ARG A 476 -29.21 -30.63 11.92
C ARG A 476 -28.23 -31.69 12.38
N PHE A 477 -26.97 -31.30 12.54
CA PHE A 477 -25.92 -32.10 13.15
C PHE A 477 -25.75 -31.70 14.62
N GLU A 478 -25.46 -32.64 15.50
CA GLU A 478 -25.22 -32.30 16.91
C GLU A 478 -24.00 -31.37 17.02
N PRO A 479 -24.04 -30.28 17.82
CA PRO A 479 -22.91 -29.38 17.97
C PRO A 479 -21.64 -30.13 18.39
N GLY A 480 -20.51 -29.81 17.75
CA GLY A 480 -19.23 -30.48 17.94
C GLY A 480 -18.93 -31.59 16.92
N THR A 481 -19.94 -32.10 16.20
CA THR A 481 -19.77 -33.31 15.36
C THR A 481 -19.37 -33.06 13.90
N VAL A 482 -19.76 -31.92 13.33
CA VAL A 482 -19.49 -31.59 11.93
C VAL A 482 -18.86 -30.21 11.84
N TYR A 483 -17.73 -30.11 11.14
CA TYR A 483 -17.11 -28.85 10.78
C TYR A 483 -17.81 -28.22 9.58
N GLU A 484 -18.24 -26.99 9.74
CA GLU A 484 -18.75 -26.19 8.63
C GLU A 484 -18.43 -24.72 8.89
N TYR A 485 -17.53 -24.22 8.06
CA TYR A 485 -17.10 -22.84 8.04
C TYR A 485 -18.21 -21.93 7.48
N ASN A 486 -18.58 -20.89 8.23
CA ASN A 486 -19.68 -20.00 7.83
C ASN A 486 -19.58 -18.60 8.47
N ASP A 487 -19.55 -17.54 7.66
CA ASP A 487 -19.43 -16.15 8.15
C ASP A 487 -20.61 -15.72 9.03
N THR A 488 -21.80 -16.31 8.89
CA THR A 488 -22.94 -16.07 9.80
C THR A 488 -22.61 -16.54 11.22
N ARG A 489 -21.98 -17.71 11.36
CA ARG A 489 -21.57 -18.28 12.65
C ARG A 489 -20.38 -17.54 13.25
N VAL A 490 -19.49 -17.03 12.40
CA VAL A 490 -18.39 -16.16 12.83
C VAL A 490 -18.93 -14.84 13.38
N ASN A 491 -19.89 -14.22 12.68
CA ASN A 491 -20.53 -13.00 13.15
C ASN A 491 -21.39 -13.21 14.40
N LEU A 492 -21.95 -14.42 14.58
CA LEU A 492 -22.59 -14.82 15.82
C LEU A 492 -21.59 -14.80 16.98
N LEU A 493 -20.38 -15.34 16.78
CA LEU A 493 -19.32 -15.26 17.79
C LEU A 493 -18.93 -13.81 18.08
N ALA A 494 -18.78 -12.97 17.04
CA ALA A 494 -18.48 -11.54 17.21
C ALA A 494 -19.55 -10.82 18.04
N LEU A 495 -20.83 -11.09 17.78
CA LEU A 495 -21.94 -10.52 18.53
C LEU A 495 -21.99 -11.04 19.97
N ALA A 496 -21.80 -12.36 20.19
CA ALA A 496 -21.76 -12.95 21.52
C ALA A 496 -20.60 -12.38 22.35
N THR A 497 -19.43 -12.22 21.74
CA THR A 497 -18.24 -11.65 22.39
C THR A 497 -18.43 -10.17 22.70
N THR A 498 -19.09 -9.42 21.80
CA THR A 498 -19.50 -8.02 22.07
C THR A 498 -20.45 -7.94 23.26
N SER A 499 -21.39 -8.88 23.39
CA SER A 499 -22.31 -8.96 24.53
C SER A 499 -21.59 -9.21 25.86
N VAL A 500 -20.58 -10.09 25.86
CA VAL A 500 -19.74 -10.35 27.04
C VAL A 500 -18.93 -9.13 27.43
N TRP A 501 -18.26 -8.48 26.46
CA TRP A 501 -17.44 -7.29 26.70
C TRP A 501 -18.25 -6.05 27.08
N ARG A 502 -19.51 -5.99 26.64
CA ARG A 502 -20.41 -4.83 26.79
C ARG A 502 -19.82 -3.54 26.21
N ARG A 503 -18.99 -3.65 25.18
CA ARG A 503 -18.34 -2.54 24.47
C ARG A 503 -17.87 -2.96 23.06
N PRO A 504 -17.54 -2.02 22.15
CA PRO A 504 -17.07 -2.36 20.80
C PRO A 504 -15.76 -3.16 20.82
N LEU A 505 -15.72 -4.29 20.10
CA LEU A 505 -14.52 -5.13 20.00
C LEU A 505 -13.28 -4.43 19.40
N PRO A 506 -13.40 -3.49 18.45
CA PRO A 506 -12.23 -2.74 17.97
C PRO A 506 -11.53 -1.97 19.09
N GLU A 507 -12.26 -1.43 20.06
CA GLU A 507 -11.62 -0.74 21.18
C GLU A 507 -10.94 -1.71 22.14
N VAL A 508 -11.57 -2.86 22.41
CA VAL A 508 -10.97 -3.94 23.21
C VAL A 508 -9.67 -4.38 22.57
N LEU A 509 -9.69 -4.66 21.27
CA LEU A 509 -8.51 -5.11 20.54
C LEU A 509 -7.43 -4.02 20.48
N ARG A 510 -7.82 -2.75 20.28
CA ARG A 510 -6.91 -1.61 20.29
C ARG A 510 -6.14 -1.53 21.60
N GLU A 511 -6.87 -1.45 22.71
CA GLU A 511 -6.29 -1.19 24.04
C GLU A 511 -5.43 -2.33 24.56
N ASN A 512 -5.80 -3.58 24.24
CA ASN A 512 -5.19 -4.76 24.87
C ASN A 512 -4.18 -5.47 23.96
N ILE A 513 -4.21 -5.23 22.65
CA ILE A 513 -3.33 -5.92 21.69
C ILE A 513 -2.68 -4.94 20.73
N MET A 514 -3.45 -4.21 19.92
CA MET A 514 -2.88 -3.47 18.78
C MET A 514 -1.99 -2.31 19.22
N ASP A 515 -2.41 -1.50 20.19
CA ASP A 515 -1.58 -0.42 20.71
C ASP A 515 -0.34 -0.98 21.46
N PRO A 516 -0.47 -1.98 22.36
CA PRO A 516 0.69 -2.61 23.00
C PRO A 516 1.74 -3.21 22.07
N ILE A 517 1.33 -3.88 20.98
CA ILE A 517 2.29 -4.42 19.99
C ILE A 517 2.85 -3.36 19.04
N GLY A 518 2.47 -2.09 19.21
CA GLY A 518 2.92 -0.98 18.38
C GLY A 518 2.34 -0.97 16.96
N ALA A 519 1.11 -1.48 16.78
CA ALA A 519 0.44 -1.44 15.50
C ALA A 519 0.12 -0.01 15.05
N SER A 520 0.01 0.19 13.74
CA SER A 520 -0.25 1.51 13.14
C SER A 520 -1.60 2.12 13.60
N PRO A 521 -1.75 3.44 13.71
CA PRO A 521 -3.06 4.05 13.98
C PRO A 521 -4.03 3.98 12.78
N THR A 522 -3.59 3.38 11.67
CA THR A 522 -4.32 3.33 10.39
C THR A 522 -5.19 2.08 10.21
N TRP A 523 -5.05 1.05 11.06
CA TRP A 523 -5.90 -0.14 10.98
C TRP A 523 -7.37 0.19 11.32
N ARG A 524 -8.30 -0.55 10.73
CA ARG A 524 -9.75 -0.41 10.98
C ARG A 524 -10.40 -1.77 11.10
N TRP A 525 -11.39 -1.91 11.98
CA TRP A 525 -12.23 -3.10 12.06
C TRP A 525 -13.68 -2.67 12.23
N HIS A 526 -14.52 -3.04 11.27
CA HIS A 526 -15.91 -2.60 11.22
C HIS A 526 -16.86 -3.75 10.86
N GLY A 527 -18.12 -3.59 11.23
CA GLY A 527 -19.18 -4.54 10.93
C GLY A 527 -19.86 -4.31 9.59
N TYR A 528 -20.92 -5.06 9.34
CA TYR A 528 -21.84 -4.80 8.23
C TYR A 528 -22.66 -3.52 8.49
N ASP A 529 -23.18 -2.91 7.43
CA ASP A 529 -23.94 -1.66 7.53
C ASP A 529 -25.15 -1.75 8.48
N ASN A 530 -25.77 -2.93 8.60
CA ASN A 530 -26.92 -3.21 9.47
C ASN A 530 -26.57 -3.92 10.80
N SER A 531 -25.29 -4.08 11.14
CA SER A 531 -24.85 -4.83 12.33
C SER A 531 -24.85 -4.00 13.61
N TRP A 532 -25.82 -3.10 13.78
CA TRP A 532 -25.91 -2.18 14.92
C TRP A 532 -26.86 -2.71 16.00
N ILE A 533 -26.38 -2.71 17.24
CA ILE A 533 -27.14 -3.12 18.42
C ILE A 533 -27.22 -1.98 19.44
N THR A 534 -28.29 -1.98 20.23
CA THR A 534 -28.39 -1.13 21.41
C THR A 534 -27.84 -1.89 22.62
N LEU A 535 -26.67 -1.47 23.10
CA LEU A 535 -25.95 -2.04 24.24
C LEU A 535 -25.91 -1.00 25.36
N ASP A 536 -26.61 -1.26 26.46
CA ASP A 536 -26.72 -0.34 27.61
C ASP A 536 -27.17 1.08 27.25
N GLY A 537 -28.10 1.17 26.29
CA GLY A 537 -28.64 2.43 25.78
C GLY A 537 -27.72 3.17 24.80
N ARG A 538 -26.63 2.54 24.34
CA ARG A 538 -25.72 3.08 23.32
C ARG A 538 -25.76 2.24 22.06
N SER A 539 -25.69 2.88 20.91
CA SER A 539 -25.52 2.19 19.63
C SER A 539 -24.08 1.68 19.51
N VAL A 540 -23.92 0.37 19.27
CA VAL A 540 -22.64 -0.32 19.11
C VAL A 540 -22.71 -1.18 17.86
N GLN A 541 -21.72 -1.05 16.98
CA GLN A 541 -21.61 -1.92 15.82
C GLN A 541 -20.93 -3.24 16.22
N ALA A 542 -21.60 -4.36 15.97
CA ALA A 542 -20.98 -5.68 16.04
C ALA A 542 -20.09 -5.88 14.80
N VAL A 543 -18.79 -6.03 15.02
CA VAL A 543 -17.82 -6.23 13.93
C VAL A 543 -18.09 -7.52 13.16
N SER A 544 -17.62 -7.59 11.91
CA SER A 544 -17.62 -8.84 11.16
C SER A 544 -16.29 -9.57 11.32
N GLY A 545 -16.34 -10.90 11.38
CA GLY A 545 -15.13 -11.72 11.31
C GLY A 545 -14.74 -12.10 9.88
N GLY A 546 -15.22 -11.38 8.88
CA GLY A 546 -14.94 -11.65 7.47
C GLY A 546 -15.45 -10.51 6.58
N GLY A 547 -14.94 -10.42 5.36
CA GLY A 547 -15.29 -9.36 4.40
C GLY A 547 -16.29 -9.78 3.32
N HIS A 548 -16.83 -11.01 3.36
CA HIS A 548 -17.60 -11.59 2.24
C HIS A 548 -18.89 -10.80 1.93
N TRP A 549 -19.51 -10.21 2.95
CA TRP A 549 -20.78 -9.49 2.84
C TRP A 549 -20.66 -8.02 3.27
N GLY A 550 -19.46 -7.44 3.18
CA GLY A 550 -19.12 -6.12 3.71
C GLY A 550 -18.39 -6.21 5.06
N GLY A 551 -18.01 -5.08 5.63
CA GLY A 551 -17.24 -5.07 6.88
C GLY A 551 -15.82 -5.62 6.74
N GLY A 552 -15.22 -5.92 7.89
CA GLY A 552 -13.95 -6.64 8.01
C GLY A 552 -12.84 -5.79 8.60
N MET A 553 -11.63 -6.34 8.55
CA MET A 553 -10.44 -5.74 9.15
C MET A 553 -9.44 -5.32 8.08
N LEU A 554 -9.00 -4.07 8.16
CA LEU A 554 -7.99 -3.48 7.30
C LEU A 554 -6.70 -3.27 8.08
N LEU A 555 -5.60 -3.84 7.57
CA LEU A 555 -4.30 -3.89 8.22
C LEU A 555 -3.18 -3.69 7.19
N SER A 556 -2.03 -3.24 7.65
CA SER A 556 -0.78 -3.32 6.88
C SER A 556 -0.15 -4.72 6.99
N ALA A 557 0.84 -5.04 6.15
CA ALA A 557 1.62 -6.27 6.32
C ALA A 557 2.45 -6.23 7.62
N PHE A 558 2.94 -5.05 8.01
CA PHE A 558 3.62 -4.85 9.29
C PHE A 558 2.73 -5.18 10.50
N ASP A 559 1.48 -4.73 10.49
CA ASP A 559 0.57 -5.00 11.62
C ASP A 559 0.18 -6.49 11.69
N GLN A 560 0.08 -7.16 10.53
CA GLN A 560 -0.08 -8.61 10.47
C GLN A 560 1.16 -9.34 11.00
N ALA A 561 2.36 -8.89 10.67
CA ALA A 561 3.60 -9.49 11.16
C ALA A 561 3.74 -9.32 12.68
N ARG A 562 3.40 -8.17 13.24
CA ARG A 562 3.35 -7.95 14.70
C ARG A 562 2.40 -8.94 15.38
N PHE A 563 1.23 -9.17 14.79
CA PHE A 563 0.29 -10.17 15.30
C PHE A 563 0.85 -11.61 15.18
N GLY A 564 1.51 -11.94 14.07
CA GLY A 564 2.22 -13.21 13.91
C GLY A 564 3.29 -13.42 14.97
N LEU A 565 4.12 -12.41 15.24
CA LEU A 565 5.14 -12.44 16.29
C LEU A 565 4.52 -12.60 17.68
N LEU A 566 3.42 -11.89 17.97
CA LEU A 566 2.71 -12.04 19.24
C LEU A 566 2.25 -13.48 19.47
N THR A 567 1.66 -14.13 18.46
CA THR A 567 1.19 -15.51 18.60
C THR A 567 2.36 -16.50 18.64
N MET A 568 3.43 -16.26 17.87
CA MET A 568 4.67 -17.03 17.93
C MET A 568 5.30 -17.02 19.33
N HIS A 569 5.33 -15.85 19.97
CA HIS A 569 5.80 -15.65 21.34
C HIS A 569 4.72 -15.93 22.40
N LYS A 570 3.71 -16.73 22.05
CA LYS A 570 2.69 -17.25 22.97
C LYS A 570 1.98 -16.15 23.77
N GLY A 571 1.72 -15.03 23.11
CA GLY A 571 1.02 -13.88 23.66
C GLY A 571 1.86 -12.92 24.51
N THR A 572 3.19 -13.14 24.55
CA THR A 572 4.13 -12.24 25.22
C THR A 572 4.68 -11.20 24.23
N TRP A 573 4.73 -9.94 24.64
CA TRP A 573 5.30 -8.84 23.88
C TRP A 573 6.12 -7.94 24.81
N ASP A 574 7.38 -7.66 24.48
CA ASP A 574 8.30 -6.85 25.31
C ASP A 574 8.37 -7.28 26.79
N GLY A 575 8.22 -8.58 27.05
CA GLY A 575 8.23 -9.17 28.40
C GLY A 575 6.90 -9.10 29.16
N GLU A 576 5.88 -8.48 28.58
CA GLU A 576 4.52 -8.41 29.12
C GLU A 576 3.62 -9.47 28.47
N ILE A 577 2.78 -10.13 29.27
CA ILE A 577 1.79 -11.09 28.77
C ILE A 577 0.53 -10.32 28.37
N LEU A 578 0.31 -10.16 27.06
CA LEU A 578 -0.87 -9.47 26.52
C LEU A 578 -2.07 -10.41 26.36
N ILE A 579 -1.82 -11.67 26.03
CA ILE A 579 -2.79 -12.76 26.00
C ILE A 579 -2.14 -14.03 26.52
N SER A 580 -2.86 -14.88 27.22
CA SER A 580 -2.25 -16.02 27.90
C SER A 580 -1.69 -17.06 26.92
N GLU A 581 -0.55 -17.64 27.28
CA GLU A 581 -0.01 -18.83 26.59
C GLU A 581 -1.07 -19.94 26.50
N ARG A 582 -1.87 -20.11 27.56
CA ARG A 582 -2.97 -21.07 27.59
C ARG A 582 -3.99 -20.85 26.46
N TRP A 583 -4.33 -19.60 26.14
CA TRP A 583 -5.25 -19.32 25.04
C TRP A 583 -4.63 -19.64 23.68
N ILE A 584 -3.35 -19.32 23.50
CA ILE A 584 -2.61 -19.68 22.28
C ILE A 584 -2.56 -21.19 22.10
N GLU A 585 -2.26 -21.96 23.15
CA GLU A 585 -2.28 -23.43 23.13
C GLU A 585 -3.65 -24.00 22.72
N LEU A 586 -4.73 -23.49 23.33
CA LEU A 586 -6.08 -23.92 22.96
C LEU A 586 -6.41 -23.59 21.51
N SER A 587 -5.97 -22.41 21.06
CA SER A 587 -6.20 -21.94 19.69
C SER A 587 -5.41 -22.74 18.66
N SER A 588 -4.23 -23.25 19.02
CA SER A 588 -3.38 -24.08 18.17
C SER A 588 -3.63 -25.59 18.33
N THR A 589 -4.66 -26.01 19.08
CA THR A 589 -5.01 -27.41 19.26
C THR A 589 -6.16 -27.81 18.33
N PRO A 590 -6.08 -28.94 17.60
CA PRO A 590 -7.13 -29.37 16.68
C PRO A 590 -8.44 -29.78 17.37
N GLY A 591 -9.56 -29.64 16.65
CA GLY A 591 -10.85 -30.15 17.09
C GLY A 591 -11.13 -31.57 16.56
N GLU A 592 -12.03 -32.32 17.20
CA GLU A 592 -12.36 -33.69 16.76
C GLU A 592 -12.89 -33.73 15.31
N ALA A 593 -13.75 -32.78 14.94
CA ALA A 593 -14.40 -32.74 13.63
C ALA A 593 -13.51 -32.22 12.48
N ASN A 594 -12.40 -31.54 12.79
CA ASN A 594 -11.45 -31.05 11.78
C ASN A 594 -10.06 -30.91 12.40
N GLN A 595 -9.14 -31.78 11.98
CA GLN A 595 -7.78 -31.80 12.48
C GLN A 595 -6.96 -30.59 11.97
N GLY A 596 -7.22 -30.07 10.77
CA GLY A 596 -6.51 -28.89 10.23
C GLY A 596 -6.99 -27.54 10.78
N TYR A 597 -7.87 -27.51 11.79
CA TYR A 597 -8.50 -26.28 12.27
C TYR A 597 -8.53 -26.16 13.80
N GLY A 598 -7.93 -25.07 14.30
CA GLY A 598 -7.94 -24.66 15.69
C GLY A 598 -9.09 -23.70 16.02
N PHE A 599 -8.82 -22.71 16.88
CA PHE A 599 -9.79 -21.64 17.12
C PHE A 599 -9.69 -20.56 16.05
N MET A 600 -10.80 -20.29 15.35
CA MET A 600 -10.99 -19.09 14.52
C MET A 600 -9.75 -18.69 13.71
N ASN A 601 -9.54 -19.37 12.59
CA ASN A 601 -8.48 -19.08 11.61
C ASN A 601 -7.05 -19.25 12.15
N PHE A 602 -6.88 -20.05 13.21
CA PHE A 602 -5.66 -20.83 13.43
C PHE A 602 -5.76 -22.09 12.58
N SER A 603 -5.30 -22.00 11.33
CA SER A 603 -5.23 -23.13 10.40
C SER A 603 -3.97 -23.92 10.72
N LEU A 604 -4.15 -25.15 11.21
CA LEU A 604 -3.07 -26.00 11.72
C LEU A 604 -2.52 -26.86 10.60
N ASN A 605 -1.22 -27.18 10.67
CA ASN A 605 -0.59 -28.04 9.67
C ASN A 605 -0.55 -29.53 10.07
N THR A 606 -1.38 -29.96 11.02
CA THR A 606 -1.36 -31.34 11.55
C THR A 606 -1.80 -32.41 10.54
N ASP A 607 -2.50 -32.02 9.47
CA ASP A 607 -2.91 -32.91 8.39
C ASP A 607 -1.95 -32.90 7.19
N HIS A 608 -0.86 -32.12 7.26
CA HIS A 608 0.09 -31.86 6.17
C HIS A 608 -0.63 -31.46 4.86
N GLY A 609 -1.75 -30.74 4.98
CA GLY A 609 -2.62 -30.43 3.87
C GLY A 609 -1.99 -29.47 2.87
N ARG A 610 -2.21 -28.16 3.04
CA ARG A 610 -1.76 -27.16 2.06
C ARG A 610 -0.23 -26.97 2.10
N TYR A 611 0.40 -27.00 3.26
CA TYR A 611 1.84 -26.76 3.43
C TYR A 611 2.55 -28.06 3.83
N SER A 612 2.62 -29.02 2.90
CA SER A 612 3.12 -30.39 3.19
C SER A 612 4.52 -30.46 3.81
N ASP A 613 5.38 -29.48 3.50
CA ASP A 613 6.78 -29.46 3.94
C ASP A 613 6.95 -28.66 5.24
N ALA A 614 5.88 -27.98 5.69
CA ALA A 614 5.88 -27.28 6.97
C ALA A 614 5.69 -28.27 8.14
N PRO A 615 6.39 -28.07 9.27
CA PRO A 615 6.22 -28.94 10.43
C PRO A 615 4.80 -28.87 11.04
N GLU A 616 4.35 -29.96 11.67
CA GLU A 616 2.99 -30.08 12.26
C GLU A 616 2.70 -29.04 13.35
N TYR A 617 3.74 -28.53 14.02
CA TYR A 617 3.60 -27.54 15.09
C TYR A 617 3.34 -26.11 14.58
N THR A 618 3.37 -25.91 13.27
CA THR A 618 3.18 -24.61 12.62
C THR A 618 1.70 -24.32 12.39
N TRP A 619 1.37 -23.04 12.26
CA TRP A 619 0.02 -22.62 11.92
C TRP A 619 0.04 -21.41 11.00
N THR A 620 -1.12 -21.17 10.40
CA THR A 620 -1.35 -20.04 9.53
C THR A 620 -2.59 -19.27 9.92
N HIS A 621 -2.56 -17.96 9.71
CA HIS A 621 -3.75 -17.12 9.65
C HIS A 621 -4.02 -16.80 8.18
N THR A 622 -5.06 -17.40 7.62
CA THR A 622 -5.33 -17.34 6.18
C THR A 622 -6.53 -16.44 5.86
N GLY A 623 -6.41 -15.60 4.85
CA GLY A 623 -7.47 -14.76 4.28
C GLY A 623 -7.74 -15.09 2.82
N ALA A 624 -8.93 -14.73 2.32
CA ALA A 624 -9.22 -14.78 0.90
C ALA A 624 -8.28 -13.83 0.12
N GLY A 625 -8.07 -14.10 -1.17
CA GLY A 625 -7.09 -13.36 -1.97
C GLY A 625 -5.64 -13.64 -1.57
N SER A 626 -5.37 -14.84 -1.05
CA SER A 626 -4.01 -15.28 -0.68
C SER A 626 -3.34 -14.36 0.33
N ASN A 627 -4.04 -14.07 1.43
CA ASN A 627 -3.47 -13.38 2.59
C ASN A 627 -3.02 -14.43 3.62
N LEU A 628 -1.80 -14.33 4.10
CA LEU A 628 -1.16 -15.30 4.99
C LEU A 628 -0.36 -14.60 6.06
N ILE A 629 -0.49 -15.11 7.27
CA ILE A 629 0.53 -15.00 8.30
C ILE A 629 0.92 -16.44 8.65
N TYR A 630 2.07 -16.89 8.18
CA TYR A 630 2.64 -18.19 8.56
C TYR A 630 3.51 -18.00 9.79
N VAL A 631 3.38 -18.91 10.75
CA VAL A 631 4.08 -18.85 12.03
C VAL A 631 4.77 -20.18 12.31
N ASP A 632 6.09 -20.11 12.47
CA ASP A 632 6.95 -21.22 12.83
C ASP A 632 7.76 -20.86 14.09
N PRO A 633 7.28 -21.29 15.27
CA PRO A 633 7.92 -20.95 16.54
C PRO A 633 9.30 -21.59 16.73
N ALA A 634 9.56 -22.77 16.14
CA ALA A 634 10.82 -23.46 16.37
C ALA A 634 11.97 -22.81 15.60
N ASN A 635 11.67 -22.27 14.41
CA ASN A 635 12.62 -21.53 13.59
C ASN A 635 12.63 -20.02 13.88
N GLU A 636 11.76 -19.53 14.78
CA GLU A 636 11.53 -18.11 15.05
C GLU A 636 11.22 -17.34 13.75
N LEU A 637 10.28 -17.87 12.97
CA LEU A 637 9.96 -17.39 11.63
C LEU A 637 8.49 -16.96 11.54
N VAL A 638 8.28 -15.75 11.00
CA VAL A 638 6.99 -15.24 10.58
C VAL A 638 7.07 -14.82 9.12
N VAL A 639 6.15 -15.32 8.29
CA VAL A 639 6.02 -14.91 6.89
C VAL A 639 4.65 -14.27 6.70
N VAL A 640 4.65 -13.02 6.22
CA VAL A 640 3.42 -12.36 5.76
C VAL A 640 3.44 -12.32 4.25
N ALA A 641 2.50 -13.02 3.64
CA ALA A 641 2.37 -13.12 2.19
C ALA A 641 0.95 -12.76 1.77
N ARG A 642 0.79 -11.92 0.75
CA ARG A 642 -0.47 -11.26 0.41
C ARG A 642 -0.63 -11.17 -1.09
N TRP A 643 -1.83 -11.47 -1.57
CA TRP A 643 -2.22 -11.31 -2.98
C TRP A 643 -1.41 -12.18 -3.97
N ILE A 644 -0.77 -13.24 -3.48
CA ILE A 644 0.00 -14.20 -4.30
C ILE A 644 -0.95 -15.14 -5.05
N ARG A 645 -0.82 -15.29 -6.36
CA ARG A 645 -1.80 -16.04 -7.16
C ARG A 645 -1.59 -17.56 -7.07
N GLY A 646 -2.70 -18.32 -7.06
CA GLY A 646 -2.70 -19.75 -7.36
C GLY A 646 -1.93 -20.63 -6.37
N GLY A 647 -1.21 -21.64 -6.89
CA GLY A 647 -0.39 -22.56 -6.10
C GLY A 647 0.87 -21.91 -5.49
N ALA A 648 1.38 -20.84 -6.11
CA ALA A 648 2.58 -20.12 -5.68
C ALA A 648 2.47 -19.52 -4.26
N PHE A 649 1.25 -19.31 -3.78
CA PHE A 649 1.00 -18.90 -2.41
C PHE A 649 1.52 -19.91 -1.37
N THR A 650 1.41 -21.20 -1.69
CA THR A 650 1.98 -22.27 -0.86
C THR A 650 3.49 -22.32 -0.99
N ASP A 651 3.99 -22.13 -2.22
CA ASP A 651 5.40 -22.26 -2.56
C ASP A 651 6.27 -21.24 -1.81
N VAL A 652 5.75 -20.08 -1.41
CA VAL A 652 6.50 -19.12 -0.56
C VAL A 652 6.92 -19.76 0.75
N VAL A 653 6.03 -20.50 1.42
CA VAL A 653 6.37 -21.17 2.69
C VAL A 653 7.38 -22.28 2.43
N HIS A 654 7.15 -23.09 1.38
CA HIS A 654 8.08 -24.18 1.01
C HIS A 654 9.48 -23.65 0.69
N ASN A 655 9.60 -22.62 -0.15
CA ASN A 655 10.87 -22.01 -0.51
C ASN A 655 11.62 -21.43 0.70
N VAL A 656 10.90 -20.80 1.64
CA VAL A 656 11.49 -20.28 2.87
C VAL A 656 12.01 -21.42 3.76
N LEU A 657 11.25 -22.50 3.90
CA LEU A 657 11.67 -23.66 4.68
C LEU A 657 12.85 -24.39 4.03
N ASP A 658 12.81 -24.58 2.71
CA ASP A 658 13.92 -25.15 1.93
C ASP A 658 15.20 -24.33 2.10
N ALA A 659 15.10 -23.00 2.10
CA ALA A 659 16.23 -22.10 2.35
C ALA A 659 16.78 -22.20 3.78
N LEU A 660 15.93 -22.50 4.77
CA LEU A 660 16.36 -22.76 6.15
C LEU A 660 17.10 -24.11 6.28
N GLU A 661 16.63 -25.14 5.58
CA GLU A 661 17.23 -26.48 5.62
C GLU A 661 18.51 -26.58 4.77
N ASN A 662 18.60 -25.80 3.69
CA ASN A 662 19.73 -25.79 2.77
C ASN A 662 20.31 -24.38 2.61
N PRO A 663 21.07 -23.85 3.60
CA PRO A 663 21.52 -22.45 3.60
C PRO A 663 22.47 -22.04 2.47
N ILE A 664 22.82 -22.93 1.53
CA ILE A 664 23.71 -22.65 0.40
C ILE A 664 23.33 -23.52 -0.81
N ARG A 665 22.64 -22.92 -1.79
CA ARG A 665 22.90 -23.12 -3.22
C ARG A 665 22.55 -21.83 -3.97
N ASN A 666 23.58 -21.00 -4.12
CA ASN A 666 23.71 -19.73 -4.85
C ASN A 666 23.12 -18.48 -4.19
#